data_AF-A0A8B8BB33-F1
#
_entry.id   AF-A0A8B8BB33-F1
#
_cell.length_a   1.000
_cell.length_b   1.000
_cell.length_c   1.000
_cell.angle_alpha   90.00
_cell.angle_beta   90.00
_cell.angle_gamma   90.00
#
_symmetry.space_group_name_H-M   'P 1'
#
loop_
_entity.id
_entity.type
_entity.pdbx_description
1 polymer ?
#
loop_
_entity_poly.entity_id
_entity_poly.type
_entity_poly.pdbx_seq_one_letter_code
_entity_poly.pdbx_strand_id
1 'polypeptide(L)'
;METLMLQILLGCFFIKPVKSILLPNIALGKDAYQSSTFSSISGAEKAVDGLKSNLSYTGGQCAVSGSGEKTALWRIDLEDISSIDHITIYYRTGNYPWETNNFRATFLGFYVYVSNTTTINGGQLCFHDNGYFNLSTIPAVLTLNCRLRGRYVIYYNERISGQSNDYSTDAEINLCEFEINGCQQGYYGENCVSSCPVNCLANLCELVTGNCFLCNTGYKGPRCDMECNGGVYGQDCRNTCGSCINNTQCHHVNGSCLQGCGPGYQGDKCTEECPSGKYGINCQHDCSSTCNALHSCNRTTGECIGGCEPGWKGFFCEQNCGGGMYGQDCGNTCGSCINNTQCHHINGSCLQGCGPGYQGNECKEECPSGTYGNDCKHHCSVTCSVSNSCNRTTGECVGGCQPGWKGFFCKQECDDGMYGQDCGNTCGSCINDTQCHHINGSCLQGCGPGYKGDKCTEECTNGTYGNGCKNNCSTTCSVSNHCNITTGECLGGCQPGWKGFLCEQKCDNGMYGEDCSRTCGSCINNIQCHHINGSCLQGCGPGYQGDKCTEVTSLWAKQQSCENSIYISAGVSATIVIVGTILNLLIWKRKHQKLKNNPKNITKSHVLDKQEKTIPSTYAELGDIDKQHTYDAIHHYSEANYSK
;
A
#
# COMPACT_ATOMS: atom_id res chain seq x y z
N MET A 1 11.22 40.84 56.75
CA MET A 1 11.77 42.00 57.48
C MET A 1 13.26 41.94 57.31
N GLU A 2 13.94 43.07 57.01
CA GLU A 2 15.40 43.15 56.75
C GLU A 2 15.91 42.23 55.61
N THR A 3 16.03 42.69 54.36
CA THR A 3 17.16 43.52 53.90
C THR A 3 16.87 44.04 52.48
N LEU A 4 16.08 45.12 52.36
CA LEU A 4 15.75 45.73 51.07
C LEU A 4 15.82 47.27 51.10
N MET A 5 16.74 47.84 51.89
CA MET A 5 16.93 49.30 52.04
C MET A 5 18.42 49.67 52.31
N LEU A 6 19.38 49.21 51.49
CA LEU A 6 20.75 49.75 51.55
C LEU A 6 21.63 49.56 50.28
N GLN A 7 21.19 50.06 49.11
CA GLN A 7 22.06 50.23 47.92
C GLN A 7 21.80 51.55 47.18
N ILE A 8 21.79 52.69 47.89
CA ILE A 8 21.68 54.04 47.28
C ILE A 8 22.95 54.89 47.52
N LEU A 9 23.98 54.35 48.18
CA LEU A 9 25.26 55.03 48.41
C LEU A 9 26.41 54.18 47.83
N LEU A 10 27.35 54.84 47.14
CA LEU A 10 28.51 54.29 46.41
C LEU A 10 28.27 53.78 44.96
N GLY A 11 27.20 54.24 44.30
CA GLY A 11 27.10 54.22 42.84
C GLY A 11 27.75 55.46 42.20
N CYS A 12 29.08 55.49 42.08
CA CYS A 12 29.77 56.52 41.28
C CYS A 12 29.47 56.30 39.79
N PHE A 13 28.31 56.78 39.34
CA PHE A 13 28.06 57.00 37.91
C PHE A 13 29.09 58.00 37.40
N PHE A 14 30.12 57.49 36.73
CA PHE A 14 30.88 58.26 35.76
C PHE A 14 29.96 58.59 34.59
N ILE A 15 29.08 59.58 34.79
CA ILE A 15 28.47 60.32 33.71
C ILE A 15 29.65 61.00 33.01
N LYS A 16 30.18 60.35 31.98
CA LYS A 16 31.14 60.99 31.07
C LYS A 16 30.44 62.27 30.61
N PRO A 17 31.07 63.46 30.75
CA PRO A 17 30.46 64.67 30.22
C PRO A 17 30.16 64.43 28.75
N VAL A 18 28.91 64.67 28.35
CA VAL A 18 28.52 64.57 26.94
C VAL A 18 29.42 65.54 26.20
N LYS A 19 30.36 65.01 25.41
CA LYS A 19 31.29 65.83 24.62
C LYS A 19 30.42 66.60 23.63
N SER A 20 30.23 67.89 23.89
CA SER A 20 29.45 68.76 23.01
C SER A 20 30.08 68.69 21.62
N ILE A 21 29.30 68.28 20.62
CA ILE A 21 29.80 68.15 19.26
C ILE A 21 29.97 69.54 18.67
N LEU A 22 31.18 69.86 18.24
CA LEU A 22 31.47 71.11 17.58
C LEU A 22 30.94 71.06 16.13
N LEU A 23 29.89 71.82 15.86
CA LEU A 23 29.33 72.04 14.53
C LEU A 23 29.90 73.36 13.96
N PRO A 24 30.31 73.38 12.69
CA PRO A 24 30.92 74.55 12.07
C PRO A 24 29.90 75.67 11.85
N ASN A 25 30.37 76.93 11.84
CA ASN A 25 29.57 78.07 11.36
C ASN A 25 29.47 77.98 9.83
N ILE A 26 28.33 77.50 9.32
CA ILE A 26 28.08 77.33 7.89
C ILE A 26 27.69 78.63 7.17
N ALA A 27 27.49 79.74 7.92
CA ALA A 27 27.28 81.07 7.35
C ALA A 27 28.58 81.78 6.97
N LEU A 28 29.73 81.36 7.52
CA LEU A 28 31.01 82.05 7.39
C LEU A 28 31.43 82.23 5.91
N GLY A 29 31.59 83.48 5.51
CA GLY A 29 31.99 83.88 4.15
C GLY A 29 30.93 83.68 3.06
N LYS A 30 29.65 83.47 3.42
CA LYS A 30 28.56 83.25 2.47
C LYS A 30 27.90 84.54 1.99
N ASP A 31 27.17 84.46 0.87
CA ASP A 31 26.52 85.60 0.23
C ASP A 31 25.31 86.12 1.05
N ALA A 32 25.47 87.33 1.59
CA ALA A 32 24.44 88.02 2.38
C ALA A 32 23.76 89.15 1.59
N TYR A 33 22.52 89.47 1.96
CA TYR A 33 21.73 90.58 1.41
C TYR A 33 21.02 91.33 2.54
N GLN A 34 20.92 92.65 2.43
CA GLN A 34 20.09 93.48 3.33
C GLN A 34 19.25 94.49 2.56
N SER A 35 18.07 94.83 3.08
CA SER A 35 17.07 95.67 2.41
C SER A 35 17.53 97.11 2.16
N SER A 36 18.39 97.65 3.03
CA SER A 36 19.07 98.93 2.83
C SER A 36 20.44 98.89 3.51
N THR A 37 21.39 99.71 3.05
CA THR A 37 22.76 99.75 3.57
C THR A 37 23.11 101.17 3.98
N PHE A 38 23.61 101.37 5.21
CA PHE A 38 23.94 102.68 5.77
C PHE A 38 25.17 103.32 5.12
N SER A 39 26.22 102.53 4.86
CA SER A 39 27.48 103.01 4.28
C SER A 39 28.20 101.89 3.51
N SER A 40 29.09 102.28 2.61
CA SER A 40 29.96 101.35 1.83
C SER A 40 30.79 100.35 2.67
N ILE A 41 30.96 100.61 3.98
CA ILE A 41 31.67 99.74 4.92
C ILE A 41 30.77 98.86 5.79
N SER A 42 29.44 98.94 5.64
CA SER A 42 28.45 98.27 6.49
C SER A 42 27.48 97.39 5.71
N GLY A 43 27.99 96.73 4.65
CA GLY A 43 27.25 95.80 3.80
C GLY A 43 26.79 94.55 4.55
N ALA A 44 25.90 93.77 3.92
CA ALA A 44 25.29 92.60 4.54
C ALA A 44 26.31 91.51 4.90
N GLU A 45 27.38 91.40 4.11
CA GLU A 45 28.46 90.42 4.26
C GLU A 45 29.25 90.60 5.57
N LYS A 46 29.17 91.79 6.18
CA LYS A 46 29.82 92.12 7.46
C LYS A 46 29.23 91.43 8.67
N ALA A 47 28.07 90.78 8.54
CA ALA A 47 27.52 89.94 9.60
C ALA A 47 27.95 88.46 9.46
N VAL A 48 28.79 88.10 8.48
CA VAL A 48 29.20 86.71 8.23
C VAL A 48 30.68 86.61 7.85
N ASP A 49 31.49 87.63 8.13
CA ASP A 49 32.93 87.62 7.84
C ASP A 49 33.79 87.07 9.00
N GLY A 50 33.18 86.77 10.15
CA GLY A 50 33.83 86.20 11.33
C GLY A 50 34.52 87.23 12.21
N LEU A 51 34.48 88.52 11.88
CA LEU A 51 35.20 89.58 12.58
C LEU A 51 34.35 90.25 13.66
N LYS A 52 34.77 90.13 14.92
CA LYS A 52 34.01 90.63 16.10
C LYS A 52 34.81 91.60 16.97
N SER A 53 35.92 92.11 16.44
CA SER A 53 36.93 92.88 17.17
C SER A 53 36.57 94.36 17.37
N ASN A 54 35.75 94.91 16.47
CA ASN A 54 35.35 96.31 16.48
C ASN A 54 33.86 96.43 16.12
N LEU A 55 33.01 96.43 17.14
CA LEU A 55 31.55 96.41 17.04
C LEU A 55 30.94 97.80 16.76
N SER A 56 31.72 98.72 16.19
CA SER A 56 31.27 100.00 15.66
C SER A 56 31.06 99.91 14.14
N TYR A 57 30.09 100.66 13.61
CA TYR A 57 29.91 100.75 12.15
C TYR A 57 31.16 101.28 11.43
N THR A 58 31.94 102.16 12.08
CA THR A 58 33.23 102.65 11.58
C THR A 58 34.33 101.59 11.60
N GLY A 59 34.13 100.48 12.31
CA GLY A 59 35.05 99.34 12.31
C GLY A 59 34.96 98.47 11.05
N GLY A 60 33.89 98.61 10.25
CA GLY A 60 33.68 97.82 9.03
C GLY A 60 33.40 96.34 9.26
N GLN A 61 32.98 95.96 10.47
CA GLN A 61 32.70 94.59 10.94
C GLN A 61 31.24 94.45 11.41
N CYS A 62 30.33 95.27 10.87
CA CYS A 62 28.90 95.17 11.16
C CYS A 62 28.05 95.52 9.94
N ALA A 63 27.08 94.68 9.64
CA ALA A 63 25.98 94.95 8.72
C ALA A 63 25.04 95.97 9.38
N VAL A 64 24.91 97.15 8.75
CA VAL A 64 24.09 98.26 9.25
C VAL A 64 23.21 98.79 8.13
N SER A 65 21.90 98.84 8.38
CA SER A 65 20.90 99.39 7.45
C SER A 65 20.71 100.89 7.63
N GLY A 66 20.03 101.53 6.67
CA GLY A 66 19.52 102.88 6.88
C GLY A 66 18.49 102.94 8.01
N SER A 67 18.34 104.13 8.61
CA SER A 67 17.33 104.48 9.62
C SER A 67 16.06 105.05 8.96
N GLY A 68 14.92 105.06 9.67
CA GLY A 68 13.65 105.63 9.20
C GLY A 68 12.69 104.66 8.54
N GLU A 69 13.13 103.43 8.25
CA GLU A 69 12.30 102.38 7.66
C GLU A 69 11.41 101.68 8.70
N LYS A 70 10.25 101.16 8.27
CA LYS A 70 9.36 100.36 9.15
C LYS A 70 9.56 98.85 9.02
N THR A 71 10.33 98.41 8.04
CA THR A 71 10.77 97.03 7.89
C THR A 71 12.25 96.98 7.55
N ALA A 72 12.98 96.05 8.17
CA ALA A 72 14.38 95.80 7.89
C ALA A 72 14.60 94.30 7.73
N LEU A 73 15.23 93.90 6.63
CA LEU A 73 15.49 92.49 6.30
C LEU A 73 16.97 92.31 6.05
N TRP A 74 17.57 91.33 6.71
CA TRP A 74 18.89 90.77 6.38
C TRP A 74 18.71 89.27 6.12
N ARG A 75 19.36 88.73 5.10
CA ARG A 75 19.34 87.30 4.79
C ARG A 75 20.70 86.80 4.33
N ILE A 76 20.93 85.51 4.52
CA ILE A 76 22.10 84.78 4.06
C ILE A 76 21.68 83.61 3.16
N ASP A 77 22.44 83.35 2.10
CA ASP A 77 22.33 82.16 1.27
C ASP A 77 23.40 81.13 1.69
N LEU A 78 22.99 79.98 2.22
CA LEU A 78 23.90 78.89 2.62
C LEU A 78 24.37 78.02 1.43
N GLU A 79 24.10 78.46 0.20
CA GLU A 79 24.32 77.80 -1.11
C GLU A 79 23.47 76.55 -1.34
N ASP A 80 23.31 75.70 -0.33
CA ASP A 80 22.53 74.46 -0.37
C ASP A 80 21.68 74.29 0.92
N ILE A 81 20.71 73.37 0.87
CA ILE A 81 19.86 73.03 2.00
C ILE A 81 20.74 72.50 3.14
N SER A 82 20.68 73.19 4.27
CA SER A 82 21.44 72.86 5.47
C SER A 82 20.50 72.55 6.64
N SER A 83 20.93 71.64 7.51
CA SER A 83 20.28 71.39 8.80
C SER A 83 20.98 72.22 9.86
N ILE A 84 20.22 73.07 10.54
CA ILE A 84 20.69 74.00 11.56
C ILE A 84 20.53 73.35 12.94
N ASP A 85 21.47 73.61 13.84
CA ASP A 85 21.43 73.22 15.25
C ASP A 85 21.06 74.43 16.13
N HIS A 86 21.81 75.52 15.97
CA HIS A 86 21.60 76.81 16.62
C HIS A 86 22.14 77.96 15.76
N ILE A 87 21.72 79.18 16.12
CA ILE A 87 22.14 80.44 15.51
C ILE A 87 22.65 81.35 16.62
N THR A 88 23.81 81.98 16.46
CA THR A 88 24.36 82.94 17.44
C THR A 88 24.51 84.33 16.82
N ILE A 89 23.73 85.26 17.32
CA ILE A 89 23.66 86.66 16.86
C ILE A 89 24.53 87.52 17.76
N TYR A 90 25.44 88.30 17.17
CA TYR A 90 26.26 89.30 17.84
C TYR A 90 25.78 90.68 17.42
N TYR A 91 25.22 91.42 18.37
CA TYR A 91 24.64 92.73 18.10
C TYR A 91 25.70 93.85 18.14
N ARG A 92 25.46 94.90 17.36
CA ARG A 92 26.29 96.11 17.35
C ARG A 92 26.22 96.83 18.69
N THR A 93 27.39 97.12 19.25
CA THR A 93 27.53 97.85 20.52
C THR A 93 28.14 99.24 20.35
N GLY A 94 28.72 99.57 19.19
CA GLY A 94 29.51 100.79 19.04
C GLY A 94 30.82 100.78 19.85
N ASN A 95 31.24 99.63 20.38
CA ASN A 95 32.28 99.48 21.40
C ASN A 95 31.95 100.11 22.78
N TYR A 96 30.67 100.37 23.05
CA TYR A 96 30.20 100.84 24.37
C TYR A 96 29.67 99.68 25.23
N PRO A 97 29.70 99.80 26.57
CA PRO A 97 29.09 98.82 27.48
C PRO A 97 27.61 98.57 27.14
N TRP A 98 27.20 97.30 27.19
CA TRP A 98 25.86 96.88 26.74
C TRP A 98 24.73 97.47 27.59
N GLU A 99 24.91 97.53 28.92
CA GLU A 99 23.89 98.01 29.86
C GLU A 99 23.54 99.50 29.70
N THR A 100 24.42 100.28 29.07
CA THR A 100 24.21 101.70 28.74
C THR A 100 23.95 101.92 27.25
N ASN A 101 23.69 100.86 26.48
CA ASN A 101 23.65 100.93 25.03
C ASN A 101 22.26 101.31 24.50
N ASN A 102 22.20 102.33 23.65
CA ASN A 102 20.95 102.81 23.05
C ASN A 102 20.50 101.96 21.85
N PHE A 103 21.39 101.16 21.23
CA PHE A 103 21.00 100.30 20.10
C PHE A 103 20.07 99.14 20.53
N ARG A 104 19.96 98.82 21.82
CA ARG A 104 19.12 97.73 22.35
C ARG A 104 17.66 97.80 21.87
N ALA A 105 17.08 99.00 21.81
CA ALA A 105 15.73 99.23 21.32
C ALA A 105 15.54 98.80 19.84
N THR A 106 16.61 98.83 19.03
CA THR A 106 16.55 98.47 17.60
C THR A 106 16.43 96.96 17.38
N PHE A 107 16.91 96.15 18.33
CA PHE A 107 16.92 94.69 18.20
C PHE A 107 15.64 94.00 18.68
N LEU A 108 14.84 94.66 19.53
CA LEU A 108 13.58 94.11 20.04
C LEU A 108 12.56 93.92 18.90
N GLY A 109 11.69 92.92 19.04
CA GLY A 109 10.60 92.64 18.09
C GLY A 109 11.04 91.89 16.82
N PHE A 110 12.24 91.35 16.77
CA PHE A 110 12.78 90.67 15.59
C PHE A 110 12.24 89.25 15.39
N TYR A 111 12.36 88.79 14.15
CA TYR A 111 12.04 87.45 13.68
C TYR A 111 13.28 86.81 13.05
N VAL A 112 13.39 85.49 13.15
CA VAL A 112 14.31 84.67 12.36
C VAL A 112 13.50 83.61 11.64
N TYR A 113 13.61 83.57 10.32
CA TYR A 113 13.00 82.56 9.45
C TYR A 113 14.07 81.70 8.78
N VAL A 114 13.74 80.44 8.51
CA VAL A 114 14.55 79.50 7.73
C VAL A 114 13.74 79.06 6.52
N SER A 115 14.26 79.25 5.31
CA SER A 115 13.48 79.14 4.06
C SER A 115 14.26 78.41 2.97
N ASN A 116 13.55 77.76 2.06
CA ASN A 116 14.12 77.26 0.80
C ASN A 116 14.06 78.31 -0.33
N THR A 117 13.50 79.49 -0.05
CA THR A 117 13.40 80.61 -1.00
C THR A 117 13.94 81.89 -0.37
N THR A 118 14.16 82.91 -1.20
CA THR A 118 14.71 84.21 -0.78
C THR A 118 13.71 85.09 0.01
N THR A 119 12.56 84.54 0.44
CA THR A 119 11.44 85.28 1.05
C THR A 119 10.95 84.63 2.35
N ILE A 120 10.39 85.46 3.25
CA ILE A 120 9.82 85.01 4.53
C ILE A 120 8.53 84.18 4.35
N ASN A 121 7.73 84.43 3.31
CA ASN A 121 6.46 83.74 3.08
C ASN A 121 6.61 82.25 2.75
N GLY A 122 7.78 81.84 2.24
CA GLY A 122 8.14 80.44 2.03
C GLY A 122 8.99 79.83 3.16
N GLY A 123 9.19 80.56 4.26
CA GLY A 123 10.04 80.18 5.37
C GLY A 123 9.27 79.69 6.59
N GLN A 124 9.89 78.79 7.35
CA GLN A 124 9.43 78.39 8.67
C GLN A 124 10.04 79.34 9.72
N LEU A 125 9.21 79.79 10.66
CA LEU A 125 9.65 80.64 11.77
C LEU A 125 10.55 79.84 12.73
N CYS A 126 11.78 80.31 12.92
CA CYS A 126 12.72 79.78 13.91
C CYS A 126 12.54 80.47 15.28
N PHE A 127 12.43 81.80 15.28
CA PHE A 127 12.28 82.60 16.50
C PHE A 127 11.52 83.90 16.22
N HIS A 128 10.78 84.39 17.21
CA HIS A 128 10.12 85.70 17.19
C HIS A 128 10.16 86.30 18.61
N ASP A 129 10.71 87.49 18.74
CA ASP A 129 10.67 88.29 19.98
C ASP A 129 9.31 88.97 20.16
N ASN A 130 8.31 88.19 20.57
CA ASN A 130 6.98 88.69 20.88
C ASN A 130 6.90 89.31 22.30
N GLY A 131 7.83 90.20 22.64
CA GLY A 131 8.03 90.71 24.00
C GLY A 131 8.71 89.69 24.94
N TYR A 132 9.54 88.80 24.38
CA TYR A 132 10.39 87.90 25.16
C TYR A 132 11.56 88.69 25.79
N PHE A 133 12.03 89.71 25.07
CA PHE A 133 13.04 90.65 25.55
C PHE A 133 12.47 92.05 25.82
N ASN A 134 13.19 92.78 26.67
CA ASN A 134 13.09 94.21 26.89
C ASN A 134 14.50 94.82 26.97
N LEU A 135 14.61 96.13 27.15
CA LEU A 135 15.90 96.85 27.20
C LEU A 135 16.90 96.33 28.24
N SER A 136 16.42 95.69 29.31
CA SER A 136 17.23 95.13 30.39
C SER A 136 17.55 93.64 30.22
N THR A 137 16.79 92.90 29.40
CA THR A 137 16.93 91.44 29.25
C THR A 137 17.52 90.98 27.92
N ILE A 138 17.49 91.80 26.87
CA ILE A 138 18.17 91.46 25.61
C ILE A 138 19.70 91.40 25.83
N PRO A 139 20.39 90.30 25.48
CA PRO A 139 21.85 90.20 25.65
C PRO A 139 22.60 90.73 24.42
N ALA A 140 23.87 91.10 24.59
CA ALA A 140 24.74 91.55 23.49
C ALA A 140 25.05 90.44 22.47
N VAL A 141 25.02 89.19 22.94
CA VAL A 141 25.18 87.98 22.14
C VAL A 141 24.02 87.05 22.47
N LEU A 142 23.26 86.62 21.47
CA LEU A 142 22.04 85.83 21.62
C LEU A 142 22.16 84.52 20.84
N THR A 143 22.10 83.38 21.55
CA THR A 143 22.04 82.06 20.91
C THR A 143 20.60 81.55 20.87
N LEU A 144 20.12 81.20 19.68
CA LEU A 144 18.80 80.69 19.38
C LEU A 144 18.89 79.21 19.01
N ASN A 145 18.19 78.34 19.75
CA ASN A 145 18.09 76.92 19.41
C ASN A 145 17.19 76.75 18.17
N CYS A 146 17.77 76.40 17.02
CA CYS A 146 17.12 76.50 15.72
C CYS A 146 17.25 75.18 14.94
N ARG A 147 16.43 74.18 15.26
CA ARG A 147 16.50 72.81 14.69
C ARG A 147 15.90 72.68 13.27
N LEU A 148 15.91 73.77 12.49
CA LEU A 148 15.23 73.86 11.20
C LEU A 148 16.14 73.49 10.02
N ARG A 149 15.52 73.32 8.84
CA ARG A 149 16.20 73.03 7.57
C ARG A 149 15.86 74.09 6.53
N GLY A 150 16.87 74.58 5.84
CA GLY A 150 16.68 75.51 4.74
C GLY A 150 17.99 75.90 4.07
N ARG A 151 17.88 76.59 2.94
CA ARG A 151 19.02 77.20 2.23
C ARG A 151 19.22 78.67 2.66
N TYR A 152 18.15 79.38 2.98
CA TYR A 152 18.21 80.78 3.39
C TYR A 152 17.84 80.93 4.86
N VAL A 153 18.58 81.78 5.57
CA VAL A 153 18.17 82.25 6.91
C VAL A 153 17.97 83.76 6.84
N ILE A 154 16.86 84.23 7.41
CA ILE A 154 16.37 85.59 7.26
C ILE A 154 16.13 86.19 8.64
N TYR A 155 16.93 87.20 9.01
CA TYR A 155 16.63 88.10 10.12
C TYR A 155 15.70 89.20 9.61
N TYR A 156 14.56 89.36 10.23
CA TYR A 156 13.54 90.33 9.83
C TYR A 156 13.06 91.12 11.03
N ASN A 157 12.82 92.42 10.85
CA ASN A 157 12.43 93.34 11.92
C ASN A 157 11.34 94.27 11.38
N GLU A 158 10.27 94.48 12.15
CA GLU A 158 9.09 95.21 11.70
C GLU A 158 8.52 96.10 12.82
N ARG A 159 8.08 97.31 12.44
CA ARG A 159 7.47 98.31 13.32
C ARG A 159 6.02 98.54 12.95
N ILE A 160 5.11 97.91 13.70
CA ILE A 160 3.66 98.11 13.61
C ILE A 160 3.15 99.00 14.74
N SER A 161 2.01 99.67 14.49
CA SER A 161 1.35 100.51 15.49
C SER A 161 0.87 99.69 16.69
N GLY A 162 1.16 100.16 17.91
CA GLY A 162 0.78 99.49 19.17
C GLY A 162 1.83 98.54 19.77
N GLN A 163 3.07 98.54 19.26
CA GLN A 163 4.21 97.87 19.90
C GLN A 163 4.62 98.54 21.23
N SER A 164 5.47 97.86 22.01
CA SER A 164 6.01 98.37 23.28
C SER A 164 6.79 99.66 23.09
N ASN A 165 6.70 100.58 24.07
CA ASN A 165 7.50 101.81 24.12
C ASN A 165 9.02 101.54 24.23
N ASP A 166 9.42 100.32 24.57
CA ASP A 166 10.83 99.89 24.60
C ASP A 166 11.43 99.70 23.20
N TYR A 167 10.60 99.55 22.17
CA TYR A 167 11.04 99.26 20.81
C TYR A 167 11.44 100.57 20.11
N SER A 168 12.47 100.52 19.26
CA SER A 168 12.82 101.66 18.39
C SER A 168 11.65 102.02 17.48
N THR A 169 11.46 103.31 17.18
CA THR A 169 10.44 103.76 16.23
C THR A 169 10.66 103.23 14.82
N ASP A 170 11.90 102.85 14.49
CA ASP A 170 12.32 102.36 13.19
C ASP A 170 12.86 100.92 13.27
N ALA A 171 12.76 100.20 12.16
CA ALA A 171 13.36 98.88 12.00
C ALA A 171 14.78 99.05 11.44
N GLU A 172 15.76 98.45 12.10
CA GLU A 172 17.17 98.50 11.68
C GLU A 172 17.80 97.10 11.69
N ILE A 173 18.77 96.90 10.78
CA ILE A 173 19.79 95.87 10.86
C ILE A 173 21.00 96.52 11.55
N ASN A 174 21.52 95.89 12.60
CA ASN A 174 22.67 96.33 13.38
C ASN A 174 23.45 95.08 13.86
N LEU A 175 23.76 94.18 12.93
CA LEU A 175 24.35 92.85 13.20
C LEU A 175 25.86 92.88 12.94
N CYS A 176 26.68 92.44 13.89
CA CYS A 176 28.14 92.35 13.70
C CYS A 176 28.64 90.92 13.44
N GLU A 177 27.89 89.90 13.85
CA GLU A 177 28.07 88.54 13.34
C GLU A 177 26.75 87.78 13.50
N PHE A 178 26.48 86.85 12.59
CA PHE A 178 25.31 85.99 12.56
C PHE A 178 25.78 84.56 12.26
N GLU A 179 26.25 83.87 13.30
CA GLU A 179 26.74 82.50 13.16
C GLU A 179 25.56 81.54 13.02
N ILE A 180 25.66 80.60 12.08
CA ILE A 180 24.68 79.53 11.89
C ILE A 180 25.45 78.22 12.03
N ASN A 181 25.24 77.49 13.12
CA ASN A 181 25.95 76.26 13.39
C ASN A 181 25.11 75.07 12.92
N GLY A 182 25.68 74.22 12.06
CA GLY A 182 24.95 73.13 11.42
C GLY A 182 25.79 72.37 10.39
N CYS A 183 25.15 71.59 9.53
CA CYS A 183 25.76 70.90 8.40
C CYS A 183 24.91 71.03 7.14
N GLN A 184 25.54 71.01 5.97
CA GLN A 184 24.87 70.79 4.69
C GLN A 184 24.15 69.42 4.69
N GLN A 185 23.07 69.29 3.91
CA GLN A 185 22.31 68.04 3.82
C GLN A 185 23.21 66.87 3.40
N GLY A 186 22.98 65.71 4.01
CA GLY A 186 23.79 64.52 3.79
C GLY A 186 25.03 64.40 4.69
N TYR A 187 25.31 65.38 5.57
CA TYR A 187 26.45 65.34 6.49
C TYR A 187 26.05 65.54 7.96
N TYR A 188 26.83 64.96 8.88
CA TYR A 188 26.62 65.01 10.32
C TYR A 188 27.94 64.87 11.10
N GLY A 189 27.88 65.09 12.42
CA GLY A 189 28.97 64.87 13.36
C GLY A 189 29.94 66.05 13.50
N GLU A 190 31.03 65.83 14.24
CA GLU A 190 32.06 66.84 14.51
C GLU A 190 32.65 67.36 13.20
N ASN A 191 32.56 68.68 12.97
CA ASN A 191 32.93 69.35 11.72
C ASN A 191 32.28 68.81 10.43
N CYS A 192 31.11 68.15 10.52
CA CYS A 192 30.36 67.60 9.37
C CYS A 192 31.13 66.59 8.50
N VAL A 193 32.14 65.92 9.05
CA VAL A 193 33.02 65.01 8.29
C VAL A 193 32.33 63.68 7.90
N SER A 194 31.26 63.30 8.60
CA SER A 194 30.57 62.02 8.36
C SER A 194 29.37 62.20 7.42
N SER A 195 29.31 61.43 6.33
CA SER A 195 28.12 61.37 5.48
C SER A 195 27.00 60.56 6.13
N CYS A 196 25.74 60.96 5.94
CA CYS A 196 24.58 60.18 6.36
C CYS A 196 24.61 58.75 5.76
N PRO A 197 24.10 57.73 6.49
CA PRO A 197 23.97 56.38 5.96
C PRO A 197 23.24 56.33 4.61
N VAL A 198 23.73 55.48 3.69
CA VAL A 198 23.28 55.36 2.29
C VAL A 198 21.77 55.08 2.17
N ASN A 199 21.19 54.40 3.17
CA ASN A 199 19.78 54.03 3.18
C ASN A 199 18.89 55.00 3.98
N CYS A 200 19.40 56.16 4.42
CA CYS A 200 18.52 57.24 4.90
C CYS A 200 17.71 57.80 3.73
N LEU A 201 16.38 57.94 3.91
CA LEU A 201 15.53 58.54 2.89
C LEU A 201 15.99 59.97 2.56
N ALA A 202 16.23 60.24 1.28
CA ALA A 202 16.76 61.50 0.77
C ALA A 202 18.04 62.02 1.48
N ASN A 203 18.89 61.11 1.98
CA ASN A 203 20.11 61.42 2.73
C ASN A 203 19.86 62.25 4.01
N LEU A 204 18.70 62.10 4.66
CA LEU A 204 18.32 62.87 5.84
C LEU A 204 18.62 62.11 7.13
N CYS A 205 19.67 62.54 7.84
CA CYS A 205 20.04 62.05 9.17
C CYS A 205 20.15 63.18 10.21
N GLU A 206 20.16 62.80 11.49
CA GLU A 206 20.32 63.69 12.64
C GLU A 206 21.77 64.19 12.76
N LEU A 207 21.94 65.51 12.94
CA LEU A 207 23.23 66.20 12.97
C LEU A 207 24.26 65.64 13.96
N VAL A 208 23.80 65.07 15.08
CA VAL A 208 24.65 64.58 16.17
C VAL A 208 24.97 63.09 16.03
N THR A 209 23.95 62.26 15.84
CA THR A 209 24.08 60.78 15.87
C THR A 209 24.32 60.16 14.50
N GLY A 210 23.92 60.84 13.43
CA GLY A 210 23.82 60.24 12.09
C GLY A 210 22.75 59.16 11.98
N ASN A 211 21.74 59.18 12.88
CA ASN A 211 20.53 58.35 12.76
C ASN A 211 19.63 58.90 11.65
N CYS A 212 19.09 58.03 10.81
CA CYS A 212 18.15 58.42 9.77
C CYS A 212 16.79 58.81 10.36
N PHE A 213 16.15 59.84 9.81
CA PHE A 213 14.77 60.18 10.17
C PHE A 213 13.75 59.18 9.62
N LEU A 214 14.05 58.61 8.45
CA LEU A 214 13.29 57.53 7.81
C LEU A 214 14.25 56.69 6.96
N CYS A 215 13.94 55.41 6.78
CA CYS A 215 14.70 54.52 5.91
C CYS A 215 14.13 54.49 4.49
N ASN A 216 15.01 54.23 3.52
CA ASN A 216 14.62 53.71 2.22
C ASN A 216 13.84 52.39 2.38
N THR A 217 12.90 52.15 1.47
CA THR A 217 12.05 50.95 1.46
C THR A 217 12.88 49.67 1.50
N GLY A 218 12.53 48.74 2.39
CA GLY A 218 13.25 47.49 2.58
C GLY A 218 14.40 47.52 3.59
N TYR A 219 14.60 48.64 4.29
CA TYR A 219 15.59 48.79 5.37
C TYR A 219 14.94 49.26 6.68
N LYS A 220 15.60 48.95 7.81
CA LYS A 220 15.18 49.30 9.17
C LYS A 220 16.38 49.58 10.08
N GLY A 221 16.09 50.02 11.29
CA GLY A 221 17.09 50.38 12.31
C GLY A 221 17.41 51.87 12.30
N PRO A 222 18.05 52.40 13.36
CA PRO A 222 18.32 53.82 13.50
C PRO A 222 19.26 54.37 12.42
N ARG A 223 20.04 53.50 11.75
CA ARG A 223 20.97 53.87 10.67
C ARG A 223 20.62 53.27 9.31
N CYS A 224 19.46 52.59 9.20
CA CYS A 224 18.98 51.92 7.98
C CYS A 224 19.97 50.91 7.36
N ASP A 225 20.82 50.34 8.20
CA ASP A 225 21.87 49.38 7.90
C ASP A 225 21.38 47.92 7.91
N MET A 226 20.18 47.67 8.45
CA MET A 226 19.56 46.34 8.46
C MET A 226 18.48 46.22 7.39
N GLU A 227 18.53 45.17 6.57
CA GLU A 227 17.43 44.82 5.67
C GLU A 227 16.19 44.32 6.44
N CYS A 228 15.01 44.41 5.82
CA CYS A 228 13.82 43.74 6.33
C CYS A 228 14.03 42.21 6.33
N ASN A 229 13.87 41.60 7.50
CA ASN A 229 14.03 40.18 7.73
C ASN A 229 12.95 39.67 8.71
N GLY A 230 12.76 38.35 8.77
CA GLY A 230 11.76 37.71 9.63
C GLY A 230 10.37 37.61 8.98
N GLY A 231 10.31 37.45 7.66
CA GLY A 231 9.05 37.30 6.93
C GLY A 231 8.35 38.63 6.62
N VAL A 232 9.09 39.74 6.60
CA VAL A 232 8.55 41.08 6.28
C VAL A 232 9.38 41.85 5.25
N TYR A 233 8.76 42.82 4.58
CA TYR A 233 9.33 43.64 3.51
C TYR A 233 8.69 45.05 3.44
N GLY A 234 9.23 45.89 2.57
CA GLY A 234 8.64 47.18 2.20
C GLY A 234 8.99 48.32 3.15
N GLN A 235 8.18 49.38 3.14
CA GLN A 235 8.43 50.56 3.97
C GLN A 235 8.22 50.21 5.44
N ASP A 236 9.20 50.59 6.26
CA ASP A 236 9.27 50.29 7.71
C ASP A 236 9.06 48.80 8.04
N CYS A 237 9.34 47.91 7.08
CA CYS A 237 9.12 46.46 7.15
C CYS A 237 7.70 46.05 7.62
N ARG A 238 6.66 46.75 7.16
CA ARG A 238 5.26 46.50 7.59
C ARG A 238 4.52 45.41 6.80
N ASN A 239 4.98 45.05 5.61
CA ASN A 239 4.27 44.06 4.77
C ASN A 239 4.81 42.67 5.04
N THR A 240 3.94 41.69 5.27
CA THR A 240 4.35 40.29 5.45
C THR A 240 4.63 39.62 4.10
N CYS A 241 5.67 38.80 4.02
CA CYS A 241 5.92 37.91 2.88
C CYS A 241 4.74 36.95 2.66
N GLY A 242 4.49 36.56 1.41
CA GLY A 242 3.59 35.44 1.12
C GLY A 242 4.27 34.08 1.37
N SER A 243 3.65 33.02 0.85
CA SER A 243 4.09 31.64 1.03
C SER A 243 5.31 31.30 0.14
N CYS A 244 6.45 31.97 0.35
CA CYS A 244 7.71 31.61 -0.32
C CYS A 244 8.13 30.17 0.00
N ILE A 245 8.85 29.53 -0.92
CA ILE A 245 9.35 28.16 -0.72
C ILE A 245 10.13 28.02 0.60
N ASN A 246 9.85 26.97 1.36
CA ASN A 246 10.44 26.69 2.68
C ASN A 246 10.38 27.87 3.69
N ASN A 247 9.36 28.74 3.59
CA ASN A 247 9.23 29.96 4.40
C ASN A 247 10.47 30.88 4.33
N THR A 248 11.15 30.88 3.18
CA THR A 248 12.31 31.76 2.93
C THR A 248 11.90 33.24 2.97
N GLN A 249 12.85 34.10 3.35
CA GLN A 249 12.65 35.55 3.35
C GLN A 249 12.40 36.04 1.92
N CYS A 250 11.26 36.69 1.70
CA CYS A 250 10.97 37.38 0.45
C CYS A 250 11.88 38.60 0.26
N HIS A 251 12.03 39.07 -0.97
CA HIS A 251 12.89 40.21 -1.30
C HIS A 251 12.48 41.46 -0.50
N HIS A 252 13.39 41.93 0.36
CA HIS A 252 13.15 42.93 1.41
C HIS A 252 12.50 44.25 0.92
N VAL A 253 12.73 44.68 -0.32
CA VAL A 253 12.09 45.87 -0.91
C VAL A 253 10.65 45.63 -1.41
N ASN A 254 10.44 44.70 -2.33
CA ASN A 254 9.19 44.55 -3.11
C ASN A 254 8.29 43.38 -2.67
N GLY A 255 8.82 42.43 -1.88
CA GLY A 255 8.12 41.25 -1.37
C GLY A 255 8.07 40.05 -2.30
N SER A 256 8.85 40.00 -3.39
CA SER A 256 8.84 38.84 -4.30
C SER A 256 9.64 37.65 -3.76
N CYS A 257 9.16 36.43 -4.02
CA CYS A 257 9.84 35.18 -3.64
C CYS A 257 10.76 34.71 -4.78
N LEU A 258 12.05 35.07 -4.73
CA LEU A 258 13.00 34.80 -5.82
C LEU A 258 13.21 33.30 -6.14
N GLN A 259 12.95 32.42 -5.17
CA GLN A 259 13.03 30.96 -5.32
C GLN A 259 11.67 30.31 -5.62
N GLY A 260 10.64 31.11 -5.89
CA GLY A 260 9.26 30.68 -6.09
C GLY A 260 8.50 30.38 -4.79
N CYS A 261 7.33 29.79 -4.98
CA CYS A 261 6.30 29.60 -3.96
C CYS A 261 6.32 28.19 -3.37
N GLY A 262 5.99 28.12 -2.07
CA GLY A 262 5.70 26.86 -1.40
C GLY A 262 4.41 26.20 -1.95
N PRO A 263 4.13 24.96 -1.52
CA PRO A 263 2.99 24.21 -2.04
C PRO A 263 1.65 24.93 -1.83
N GLY A 264 0.82 24.95 -2.87
CA GLY A 264 -0.52 25.54 -2.82
C GLY A 264 -0.62 27.02 -3.19
N TYR A 265 0.51 27.67 -3.56
CA TYR A 265 0.57 29.09 -3.91
C TYR A 265 1.36 29.36 -5.20
N GLN A 266 1.06 30.49 -5.86
CA GLN A 266 1.70 30.99 -7.08
C GLN A 266 1.81 32.53 -7.10
N GLY A 267 2.35 33.06 -8.20
CA GLY A 267 2.57 34.50 -8.43
C GLY A 267 3.84 35.02 -7.75
N ASP A 268 4.38 36.15 -8.22
CA ASP A 268 5.70 36.66 -7.81
C ASP A 268 5.88 36.84 -6.29
N LYS A 269 4.79 37.09 -5.57
CA LYS A 269 4.77 37.27 -4.10
C LYS A 269 4.23 36.07 -3.32
N CYS A 270 3.80 35.01 -4.00
CA CYS A 270 3.22 33.80 -3.40
C CYS A 270 2.02 34.07 -2.47
N THR A 271 1.19 35.04 -2.87
CA THR A 271 -0.06 35.41 -2.20
C THR A 271 -1.30 34.86 -2.89
N GLU A 272 -1.17 34.37 -4.12
CA GLU A 272 -2.25 33.78 -4.89
C GLU A 272 -2.29 32.27 -4.62
N GLU A 273 -3.47 31.73 -4.31
CA GLU A 273 -3.66 30.29 -4.14
C GLU A 273 -3.64 29.59 -5.51
N CYS A 274 -3.32 28.29 -5.55
CA CYS A 274 -3.39 27.54 -6.82
C CYS A 274 -4.79 27.61 -7.45
N PRO A 275 -4.88 27.73 -8.78
CA PRO A 275 -6.16 27.65 -9.49
C PRO A 275 -6.75 26.24 -9.35
N SER A 276 -8.07 26.14 -9.45
CA SER A 276 -8.79 24.86 -9.40
C SER A 276 -8.21 23.85 -10.39
N GLY A 277 -7.97 22.62 -9.94
CA GLY A 277 -7.34 21.59 -10.75
C GLY A 277 -5.81 21.61 -10.75
N LYS A 278 -5.14 22.45 -9.93
CA LYS A 278 -3.67 22.43 -9.76
C LYS A 278 -3.22 22.37 -8.30
N TYR A 279 -2.03 21.78 -8.07
CA TYR A 279 -1.42 21.64 -6.75
C TYR A 279 0.11 21.71 -6.76
N GLY A 280 0.69 21.73 -5.56
CA GLY A 280 2.13 21.60 -5.33
C GLY A 280 2.90 22.92 -5.40
N ILE A 281 4.23 22.81 -5.45
CA ILE A 281 5.17 23.94 -5.52
C ILE A 281 4.92 24.72 -6.81
N ASN A 282 4.76 26.04 -6.73
CA ASN A 282 4.39 26.91 -7.85
C ASN A 282 3.17 26.42 -8.66
N CYS A 283 2.28 25.61 -8.08
CA CYS A 283 1.12 25.01 -8.75
C CYS A 283 1.47 24.24 -10.04
N GLN A 284 2.64 23.56 -10.06
CA GLN A 284 3.17 22.91 -11.26
C GLN A 284 2.49 21.58 -11.63
N HIS A 285 1.73 20.97 -10.72
CA HIS A 285 1.07 19.69 -10.96
C HIS A 285 -0.43 19.87 -11.17
N ASP A 286 -1.01 19.12 -12.10
CA ASP A 286 -2.45 19.06 -12.34
C ASP A 286 -3.09 17.98 -11.45
N CYS A 287 -4.29 18.25 -10.92
CA CYS A 287 -5.08 17.27 -10.19
C CYS A 287 -5.47 16.10 -11.11
N SER A 288 -5.57 14.90 -10.53
CA SER A 288 -5.99 13.72 -11.30
C SER A 288 -7.40 13.86 -11.86
N SER A 289 -7.59 13.41 -13.11
CA SER A 289 -8.90 13.37 -13.75
C SER A 289 -9.88 12.40 -13.08
N THR A 290 -9.40 11.46 -12.25
CA THR A 290 -10.20 10.46 -11.54
C THR A 290 -10.55 10.86 -10.09
N CYS A 291 -10.35 12.13 -9.71
CA CYS A 291 -10.91 12.68 -8.47
C CYS A 291 -12.42 12.87 -8.57
N ASN A 292 -13.18 12.34 -7.60
CA ASN A 292 -14.64 12.25 -7.62
C ASN A 292 -15.34 13.64 -7.69
N ALA A 293 -14.80 14.66 -7.01
CA ALA A 293 -15.38 16.01 -7.00
C ALA A 293 -14.76 16.91 -8.09
N LEU A 294 -15.30 16.91 -9.31
CA LEU A 294 -14.99 17.89 -10.38
C LEU A 294 -13.47 18.08 -10.65
N HIS A 295 -12.68 17.00 -10.62
CA HIS A 295 -11.21 17.04 -10.77
C HIS A 295 -10.51 17.93 -9.72
N SER A 296 -11.11 18.10 -8.55
CA SER A 296 -10.60 18.92 -7.45
C SER A 296 -9.75 18.11 -6.49
N CYS A 297 -8.56 18.62 -6.20
CA CYS A 297 -7.63 18.05 -5.24
C CYS A 297 -7.10 19.11 -4.28
N ASN A 298 -6.54 18.68 -3.17
CA ASN A 298 -5.92 19.55 -2.18
C ASN A 298 -4.71 20.27 -2.82
N ARG A 299 -4.80 21.59 -2.97
CA ARG A 299 -3.75 22.43 -3.60
C ARG A 299 -2.34 22.25 -3.04
N THR A 300 -2.21 21.79 -1.79
CA THR A 300 -0.91 21.61 -1.12
C THR A 300 -0.35 20.21 -1.38
N THR A 301 -1.18 19.17 -1.26
CA THR A 301 -0.74 17.76 -1.27
C THR A 301 -1.04 17.02 -2.57
N GLY A 302 -2.04 17.45 -3.34
CA GLY A 302 -2.59 16.78 -4.52
C GLY A 302 -3.63 15.70 -4.23
N GLU A 303 -4.02 15.51 -2.97
CA GLU A 303 -5.01 14.50 -2.56
C GLU A 303 -6.41 14.81 -3.12
N CYS A 304 -7.06 13.86 -3.77
CA CYS A 304 -8.40 14.07 -4.34
C CYS A 304 -9.44 14.41 -3.25
N ILE A 305 -10.13 15.55 -3.39
CA ILE A 305 -11.17 15.96 -2.46
C ILE A 305 -12.43 15.14 -2.75
N GLY A 306 -12.98 14.48 -1.74
CA GLY A 306 -14.09 13.53 -1.91
C GLY A 306 -13.66 12.14 -2.42
N GLY A 307 -12.35 11.85 -2.45
CA GLY A 307 -11.82 10.55 -2.83
C GLY A 307 -11.81 10.29 -4.34
N CYS A 308 -11.68 9.01 -4.69
CA CYS A 308 -11.54 8.55 -6.07
C CYS A 308 -12.88 8.24 -6.72
N GLU A 309 -12.93 8.30 -8.05
CA GLU A 309 -14.00 7.69 -8.83
C GLU A 309 -14.00 6.14 -8.69
N PRO A 310 -15.14 5.46 -8.90
CA PRO A 310 -15.24 4.02 -8.81
C PRO A 310 -14.21 3.27 -9.66
N GLY A 311 -13.50 2.33 -9.04
CA GLY A 311 -12.47 1.53 -9.67
C GLY A 311 -11.06 2.10 -9.60
N TRP A 312 -10.87 3.23 -8.92
CA TRP A 312 -9.58 3.88 -8.68
C TRP A 312 -9.28 3.99 -7.18
N LYS A 313 -7.99 4.03 -6.84
CA LYS A 313 -7.48 4.14 -5.47
C LYS A 313 -6.11 4.84 -5.42
N GLY A 314 -5.63 5.03 -4.19
CA GLY A 314 -4.38 5.72 -3.90
C GLY A 314 -4.58 7.23 -3.77
N PHE A 315 -3.58 7.91 -3.25
CA PHE A 315 -3.65 9.32 -2.84
C PHE A 315 -4.05 10.29 -3.98
N PHE A 316 -3.57 9.99 -5.20
CA PHE A 316 -3.88 10.73 -6.43
C PHE A 316 -4.93 10.03 -7.32
N CYS A 317 -5.52 8.92 -6.87
CA CYS A 317 -6.48 8.12 -7.63
C CYS A 317 -5.99 7.58 -8.99
N GLU A 318 -4.68 7.46 -9.18
CA GLU A 318 -4.05 6.97 -10.43
C GLU A 318 -3.92 5.43 -10.50
N GLN A 319 -4.26 4.70 -9.42
CA GLN A 319 -4.12 3.25 -9.38
C GLN A 319 -5.47 2.55 -9.52
N ASN A 320 -5.60 1.60 -10.44
CA ASN A 320 -6.80 0.79 -10.56
C ASN A 320 -7.01 -0.10 -9.32
N CYS A 321 -8.28 -0.44 -9.03
CA CYS A 321 -8.58 -1.53 -8.11
C CYS A 321 -7.97 -2.85 -8.63
N GLY A 322 -7.38 -3.61 -7.71
CA GLY A 322 -6.63 -4.83 -7.98
C GLY A 322 -6.58 -5.71 -6.74
N GLY A 323 -6.27 -7.00 -6.92
CA GLY A 323 -6.31 -7.98 -5.84
C GLY A 323 -7.69 -8.61 -5.64
N GLY A 324 -8.50 -8.70 -6.70
CA GLY A 324 -9.86 -9.23 -6.64
C GLY A 324 -10.89 -8.22 -6.15
N MET A 325 -10.64 -6.91 -6.34
CA MET A 325 -11.49 -5.82 -5.84
C MET A 325 -11.92 -4.86 -6.96
N TYR A 326 -13.06 -4.18 -6.79
CA TYR A 326 -13.64 -3.23 -7.75
C TYR A 326 -14.58 -2.18 -7.10
N GLY A 327 -14.98 -1.19 -7.89
CA GLY A 327 -15.99 -0.18 -7.52
C GLY A 327 -15.46 0.94 -6.62
N GLN A 328 -16.35 1.67 -5.98
CA GLN A 328 -15.99 2.78 -5.07
C GLN A 328 -15.07 2.28 -3.95
N ASP A 329 -13.97 3.02 -3.74
CA ASP A 329 -12.92 2.73 -2.75
C ASP A 329 -12.35 1.29 -2.80
N CYS A 330 -12.53 0.60 -3.93
CA CYS A 330 -12.28 -0.84 -4.10
C CYS A 330 -13.02 -1.73 -3.07
N GLY A 331 -14.16 -1.29 -2.56
CA GLY A 331 -14.90 -1.97 -1.49
C GLY A 331 -15.64 -3.26 -1.89
N ASN A 332 -15.77 -3.56 -3.18
CA ASN A 332 -16.47 -4.76 -3.66
C ASN A 332 -15.49 -5.84 -4.11
N THR A 333 -15.75 -7.09 -3.75
CA THR A 333 -14.95 -8.25 -4.20
C THR A 333 -15.46 -8.79 -5.53
N CYS A 334 -14.54 -9.10 -6.46
CA CYS A 334 -14.83 -9.85 -7.68
C CYS A 334 -15.51 -11.19 -7.36
N GLY A 335 -16.40 -11.65 -8.24
CA GLY A 335 -16.88 -13.04 -8.20
C GLY A 335 -15.85 -14.03 -8.74
N SER A 336 -16.32 -15.25 -9.02
CA SER A 336 -15.50 -16.36 -9.50
C SER A 336 -15.15 -16.23 -10.99
N CYS A 337 -14.38 -15.20 -11.36
CA CYS A 337 -13.85 -15.07 -12.72
C CYS A 337 -12.95 -16.26 -13.08
N ILE A 338 -12.88 -16.61 -14.37
CA ILE A 338 -12.02 -17.70 -14.85
C ILE A 338 -10.57 -17.54 -14.36
N ASN A 339 -9.96 -18.63 -13.89
CA ASN A 339 -8.60 -18.66 -13.33
C ASN A 339 -8.31 -17.59 -12.23
N ASN A 340 -9.33 -17.11 -11.52
CA ASN A 340 -9.24 -16.01 -10.55
C ASN A 340 -8.63 -14.71 -11.13
N THR A 341 -8.84 -14.43 -12.43
CA THR A 341 -8.40 -13.16 -13.02
C THR A 341 -9.10 -11.96 -12.39
N GLN A 342 -8.39 -10.84 -12.26
CA GLN A 342 -8.98 -9.57 -11.83
C GLN A 342 -10.19 -9.19 -12.70
N CYS A 343 -11.34 -8.97 -12.06
CA CYS A 343 -12.54 -8.45 -12.70
C CYS A 343 -12.36 -6.98 -13.10
N HIS A 344 -13.23 -6.47 -13.98
CA HIS A 344 -13.18 -5.09 -14.45
C HIS A 344 -13.32 -4.12 -13.26
N HIS A 345 -12.28 -3.32 -13.03
CA HIS A 345 -12.07 -2.57 -11.79
C HIS A 345 -13.20 -1.58 -11.43
N ILE A 346 -14.00 -1.12 -12.40
CA ILE A 346 -15.10 -0.17 -12.15
C ILE A 346 -16.40 -0.88 -11.72
N ASN A 347 -16.77 -1.97 -12.40
CA ASN A 347 -18.12 -2.56 -12.33
C ASN A 347 -18.15 -4.08 -12.05
N GLY A 348 -17.01 -4.71 -11.79
CA GLY A 348 -16.95 -6.08 -11.28
C GLY A 348 -17.10 -7.17 -12.34
N SER A 349 -17.23 -6.84 -13.62
CA SER A 349 -17.50 -7.85 -14.64
C SER A 349 -16.27 -8.70 -14.99
N CYS A 350 -16.49 -10.00 -15.21
CA CYS A 350 -15.44 -10.93 -15.63
C CYS A 350 -15.39 -10.97 -17.16
N LEU A 351 -14.53 -10.14 -17.77
CA LEU A 351 -14.43 -9.99 -19.24
C LEU A 351 -14.07 -11.28 -20.00
N GLN A 352 -13.52 -12.29 -19.33
CA GLN A 352 -13.14 -13.60 -19.89
C GLN A 352 -14.12 -14.73 -19.50
N GLY A 353 -15.25 -14.40 -18.87
CA GLY A 353 -16.22 -15.37 -18.35
C GLY A 353 -15.90 -15.91 -16.96
N CYS A 354 -16.73 -16.85 -16.52
CA CYS A 354 -16.75 -17.41 -15.19
C CYS A 354 -15.98 -18.73 -15.07
N GLY A 355 -15.38 -18.93 -13.90
CA GLY A 355 -14.82 -20.21 -13.48
C GLY A 355 -15.91 -21.28 -13.22
N PRO A 356 -15.51 -22.53 -12.94
CA PRO A 356 -16.45 -23.63 -12.95
C PRO A 356 -17.43 -23.58 -11.77
N GLY A 357 -18.73 -23.66 -12.06
CA GLY A 357 -19.80 -23.61 -11.06
C GLY A 357 -20.45 -22.25 -10.85
N TYR A 358 -20.09 -21.24 -11.66
CA TYR A 358 -20.62 -19.88 -11.60
C TYR A 358 -21.01 -19.32 -12.99
N GLN A 359 -21.94 -18.37 -13.01
CA GLN A 359 -22.41 -17.63 -14.19
C GLN A 359 -22.73 -16.15 -13.87
N GLY A 360 -23.22 -15.42 -14.87
CA GLY A 360 -23.58 -14.01 -14.79
C GLY A 360 -22.38 -13.08 -15.01
N ASN A 361 -22.62 -11.80 -15.32
CA ASN A 361 -21.56 -10.87 -15.74
C ASN A 361 -20.47 -10.66 -14.68
N GLU A 362 -20.81 -10.72 -13.38
CA GLU A 362 -19.86 -10.61 -12.26
C GLU A 362 -19.41 -11.97 -11.69
N CYS A 363 -19.89 -13.10 -12.24
CA CYS A 363 -19.61 -14.46 -11.77
C CYS A 363 -19.89 -14.72 -10.29
N LYS A 364 -20.96 -14.12 -9.76
CA LYS A 364 -21.45 -14.30 -8.38
C LYS A 364 -22.65 -15.25 -8.28
N GLU A 365 -23.30 -15.57 -9.39
CA GLU A 365 -24.43 -16.50 -9.43
C GLU A 365 -23.89 -17.94 -9.53
N GLU A 366 -24.37 -18.83 -8.67
CA GLU A 366 -24.04 -20.26 -8.76
C GLU A 366 -24.76 -20.93 -9.94
N CYS A 367 -24.20 -21.99 -10.53
CA CYS A 367 -24.90 -22.70 -11.60
C CYS A 367 -26.25 -23.26 -11.16
N PRO A 368 -27.32 -23.06 -11.96
CA PRO A 368 -28.62 -23.67 -11.69
C PRO A 368 -28.56 -25.19 -11.80
N SER A 369 -29.39 -25.88 -11.01
CA SER A 369 -29.51 -27.34 -11.01
C SER A 369 -29.66 -27.90 -12.43
N GLY A 370 -28.89 -28.95 -12.74
CA GLY A 370 -28.80 -29.51 -14.08
C GLY A 370 -27.68 -28.93 -14.95
N THR A 371 -26.92 -27.94 -14.48
CA THR A 371 -25.77 -27.35 -15.20
C THR A 371 -24.48 -27.34 -14.40
N TYR A 372 -23.33 -27.34 -15.08
CA TYR A 372 -22.00 -27.32 -14.49
C TYR A 372 -20.95 -26.68 -15.42
N GLY A 373 -19.74 -26.49 -14.89
CA GLY A 373 -18.57 -26.03 -15.62
C GLY A 373 -18.49 -24.51 -15.76
N ASN A 374 -17.59 -24.02 -16.62
CA ASN A 374 -17.41 -22.59 -16.89
C ASN A 374 -18.66 -22.00 -17.53
N ASP A 375 -19.11 -20.84 -17.05
CA ASP A 375 -20.35 -20.17 -17.44
C ASP A 375 -21.60 -21.08 -17.41
N CYS A 376 -21.56 -22.19 -16.65
CA CYS A 376 -22.62 -23.20 -16.58
C CYS A 376 -23.05 -23.80 -17.95
N LYS A 377 -22.12 -23.83 -18.92
CA LYS A 377 -22.37 -24.24 -20.32
C LYS A 377 -22.55 -25.74 -20.53
N HIS A 378 -22.39 -26.59 -19.51
CA HIS A 378 -22.52 -28.04 -19.63
C HIS A 378 -23.71 -28.55 -18.81
N HIS A 379 -24.39 -29.59 -19.30
CA HIS A 379 -25.55 -30.20 -18.64
C HIS A 379 -25.18 -31.49 -17.91
N CYS A 380 -25.76 -31.69 -16.71
CA CYS A 380 -25.66 -32.95 -15.96
C CYS A 380 -26.14 -34.15 -16.80
N SER A 381 -25.62 -35.34 -16.53
CA SER A 381 -26.07 -36.54 -17.24
C SER A 381 -27.49 -36.94 -16.83
N VAL A 382 -28.31 -37.36 -17.79
CA VAL A 382 -29.65 -37.92 -17.54
C VAL A 382 -29.61 -39.27 -16.80
N THR A 383 -28.44 -39.91 -16.78
CA THR A 383 -28.13 -41.19 -16.12
C THR A 383 -27.55 -41.04 -14.70
N CYS A 384 -27.49 -39.82 -14.15
CA CYS A 384 -27.20 -39.64 -12.71
C CYS A 384 -28.30 -40.30 -11.85
N SER A 385 -27.94 -40.92 -10.72
CA SER A 385 -28.92 -41.54 -9.79
C SER A 385 -30.04 -40.58 -9.38
N VAL A 386 -29.71 -39.30 -9.20
CA VAL A 386 -30.68 -38.22 -8.98
C VAL A 386 -30.68 -37.31 -10.22
N SER A 387 -31.84 -37.18 -10.85
CA SER A 387 -32.01 -36.39 -12.08
C SER A 387 -31.60 -34.92 -11.88
N ASN A 388 -30.88 -34.35 -12.85
CA ASN A 388 -30.32 -32.99 -12.81
C ASN A 388 -29.41 -32.68 -11.59
N SER A 389 -28.93 -33.69 -10.87
CA SER A 389 -28.08 -33.53 -9.69
C SER A 389 -26.65 -33.96 -10.00
N CYS A 390 -25.82 -32.99 -10.37
CA CYS A 390 -24.38 -33.15 -10.49
C CYS A 390 -23.63 -32.00 -9.83
N ASN A 391 -22.36 -32.22 -9.48
CA ASN A 391 -21.49 -31.21 -8.93
C ASN A 391 -21.30 -30.06 -9.94
N ARG A 392 -21.77 -28.86 -9.61
CA ARG A 392 -21.70 -27.66 -10.47
C ARG A 392 -20.30 -27.29 -10.96
N THR A 393 -19.23 -27.68 -10.26
CA THR A 393 -17.85 -27.38 -10.64
C THR A 393 -17.30 -28.45 -11.59
N THR A 394 -17.52 -29.74 -11.28
CA THR A 394 -16.87 -30.86 -12.00
C THR A 394 -17.78 -31.62 -12.98
N GLY A 395 -19.10 -31.58 -12.77
CA GLY A 395 -20.12 -32.35 -13.48
C GLY A 395 -20.35 -33.78 -12.96
N GLU A 396 -19.70 -34.17 -11.86
CA GLU A 396 -19.84 -35.49 -11.24
C GLU A 396 -21.26 -35.74 -10.68
N CYS A 397 -21.87 -36.88 -10.99
CA CYS A 397 -23.24 -37.18 -10.52
C CYS A 397 -23.32 -37.33 -8.99
N VAL A 398 -24.18 -36.54 -8.34
CA VAL A 398 -24.37 -36.62 -6.89
C VAL A 398 -25.24 -37.84 -6.57
N GLY A 399 -24.71 -38.74 -5.75
CA GLY A 399 -25.36 -40.03 -5.44
C GLY A 399 -25.07 -41.15 -6.45
N GLY A 400 -24.04 -41.01 -7.30
CA GLY A 400 -23.60 -42.06 -8.21
C GLY A 400 -24.40 -42.17 -9.51
N CYS A 401 -24.35 -43.34 -10.12
CA CYS A 401 -24.93 -43.62 -11.44
C CYS A 401 -26.19 -44.49 -11.36
N GLN A 402 -27.13 -44.28 -12.28
CA GLN A 402 -28.27 -45.20 -12.43
C GLN A 402 -27.78 -46.62 -12.73
N PRO A 403 -28.54 -47.67 -12.36
CA PRO A 403 -28.14 -49.05 -12.59
C PRO A 403 -27.76 -49.34 -14.05
N GLY A 404 -26.62 -49.99 -14.24
CA GLY A 404 -26.07 -50.28 -15.57
C GLY A 404 -25.15 -49.19 -16.14
N TRP A 405 -24.91 -48.11 -15.41
CA TRP A 405 -24.02 -47.01 -15.81
C TRP A 405 -22.89 -46.78 -14.80
N LYS A 406 -21.75 -46.27 -15.28
CA LYS A 406 -20.55 -45.95 -14.49
C LYS A 406 -19.75 -44.80 -15.09
N GLY A 407 -18.63 -44.50 -14.42
CA GLY A 407 -17.71 -43.43 -14.77
C GLY A 407 -18.17 -42.07 -14.25
N PHE A 408 -17.27 -41.09 -14.25
CA PHE A 408 -17.45 -39.79 -13.57
C PHE A 408 -18.73 -39.03 -13.95
N PHE A 409 -19.17 -39.16 -15.21
CA PHE A 409 -20.40 -38.54 -15.72
C PHE A 409 -21.56 -39.54 -15.91
N CYS A 410 -21.41 -40.80 -15.47
CA CYS A 410 -22.39 -41.88 -15.68
C CYS A 410 -22.76 -42.13 -17.16
N LYS A 411 -21.86 -41.83 -18.09
CA LYS A 411 -22.07 -41.98 -19.55
C LYS A 411 -21.50 -43.27 -20.15
N GLN A 412 -20.88 -44.11 -19.33
CA GLN A 412 -20.33 -45.40 -19.74
C GLN A 412 -21.25 -46.50 -19.21
N GLU A 413 -21.53 -47.51 -20.03
CA GLU A 413 -22.22 -48.73 -19.57
C GLU A 413 -21.27 -49.55 -18.66
N CYS A 414 -21.82 -50.50 -17.90
CA CYS A 414 -20.99 -51.43 -17.12
C CYS A 414 -20.08 -52.26 -18.03
N ASP A 415 -18.89 -52.62 -17.52
CA ASP A 415 -17.99 -53.54 -18.23
C ASP A 415 -18.62 -54.92 -18.40
N ASP A 416 -18.06 -55.71 -19.33
CA ASP A 416 -18.40 -57.11 -19.50
C ASP A 416 -18.31 -57.86 -18.16
N GLY A 417 -19.37 -58.58 -17.81
CA GLY A 417 -19.46 -59.32 -16.56
C GLY A 417 -19.96 -58.52 -15.34
N MET A 418 -20.34 -57.24 -15.47
CA MET A 418 -20.90 -56.44 -14.37
C MET A 418 -22.27 -55.85 -14.67
N TYR A 419 -23.10 -55.65 -13.63
CA TYR A 419 -24.44 -55.06 -13.75
C TYR A 419 -24.93 -54.34 -12.47
N GLY A 420 -26.01 -53.58 -12.61
CA GLY A 420 -26.76 -52.99 -11.50
C GLY A 420 -26.22 -51.64 -11.03
N GLN A 421 -26.63 -51.22 -9.83
CA GLN A 421 -26.24 -49.94 -9.22
C GLN A 421 -24.72 -49.83 -9.13
N ASP A 422 -24.15 -48.77 -9.70
CA ASP A 422 -22.71 -48.48 -9.78
C ASP A 422 -21.86 -49.69 -10.28
N CYS A 423 -22.46 -50.57 -11.09
CA CYS A 423 -21.89 -51.83 -11.59
C CYS A 423 -21.40 -52.81 -10.50
N GLY A 424 -21.93 -52.71 -9.27
CA GLY A 424 -21.45 -53.47 -8.11
C GLY A 424 -21.78 -54.97 -8.08
N ASN A 425 -22.49 -55.52 -9.08
CA ASN A 425 -22.88 -56.93 -9.13
C ASN A 425 -22.21 -57.63 -10.31
N THR A 426 -21.67 -58.83 -10.11
CA THR A 426 -21.17 -59.69 -11.19
C THR A 426 -22.30 -60.46 -11.88
N CYS A 427 -22.22 -60.58 -13.20
CA CYS A 427 -23.07 -61.49 -13.99
C CYS A 427 -22.94 -62.94 -13.49
N GLY A 428 -24.03 -63.71 -13.57
CA GLY A 428 -23.96 -65.16 -13.41
C GLY A 428 -23.48 -65.87 -14.68
N SER A 429 -23.58 -67.19 -14.70
CA SER A 429 -23.06 -68.04 -15.79
C SER A 429 -23.96 -68.01 -17.03
N CYS A 430 -23.94 -66.89 -17.76
CA CYS A 430 -24.61 -66.77 -19.06
C CYS A 430 -24.00 -67.73 -20.09
N ILE A 431 -24.78 -68.13 -21.10
CA ILE A 431 -24.30 -69.00 -22.18
C ILE A 431 -23.12 -68.36 -22.94
N ASN A 432 -22.06 -69.14 -23.22
CA ASN A 432 -20.85 -68.69 -23.94
C ASN A 432 -20.23 -67.39 -23.39
N ASP A 433 -20.32 -67.15 -22.08
CA ASP A 433 -19.82 -65.95 -21.39
C ASP A 433 -20.37 -64.62 -21.98
N THR A 434 -21.55 -64.64 -22.62
CA THR A 434 -22.17 -63.40 -23.14
C THR A 434 -22.48 -62.44 -22.00
N GLN A 435 -22.21 -61.14 -22.21
CA GLN A 435 -22.54 -60.08 -21.27
C GLN A 435 -24.01 -60.17 -20.82
N CYS A 436 -24.25 -60.21 -19.50
CA CYS A 436 -25.59 -60.10 -18.95
C CYS A 436 -26.11 -58.65 -19.09
N HIS A 437 -27.42 -58.46 -19.09
CA HIS A 437 -28.02 -57.15 -19.28
C HIS A 437 -27.59 -56.16 -18.19
N HIS A 438 -26.73 -55.20 -18.54
CA HIS A 438 -26.03 -54.27 -17.64
C HIS A 438 -26.90 -53.60 -16.55
N ILE A 439 -28.18 -53.32 -16.79
CA ILE A 439 -29.09 -52.76 -15.78
C ILE A 439 -29.52 -53.78 -14.69
N ASN A 440 -29.95 -55.00 -15.07
CA ASN A 440 -30.66 -55.91 -14.16
C ASN A 440 -29.99 -57.28 -13.95
N GLY A 441 -28.98 -57.61 -14.76
CA GLY A 441 -28.19 -58.83 -14.68
C GLY A 441 -28.79 -60.07 -15.34
N SER A 442 -29.83 -59.93 -16.18
CA SER A 442 -30.41 -61.10 -16.86
C SER A 442 -29.57 -61.59 -18.04
N CYS A 443 -29.49 -62.91 -18.23
CA CYS A 443 -28.82 -63.52 -19.37
C CYS A 443 -29.82 -63.65 -20.53
N LEU A 444 -29.84 -62.69 -21.45
CA LEU A 444 -30.83 -62.62 -22.55
C LEU A 444 -30.84 -63.87 -23.46
N GLN A 445 -29.72 -64.58 -23.56
CA GLN A 445 -29.56 -65.82 -24.34
C GLN A 445 -29.73 -67.10 -23.48
N GLY A 446 -30.03 -66.97 -22.19
CA GLY A 446 -30.12 -68.06 -21.23
C GLY A 446 -28.79 -68.48 -20.59
N CYS A 447 -28.84 -69.54 -19.79
CA CYS A 447 -27.74 -69.98 -18.94
C CYS A 447 -26.80 -70.98 -19.60
N GLY A 448 -25.52 -70.88 -19.24
CA GLY A 448 -24.52 -71.90 -19.48
C GLY A 448 -24.79 -73.20 -18.70
N PRO A 449 -23.96 -74.23 -18.91
CA PRO A 449 -24.23 -75.55 -18.38
C PRO A 449 -23.97 -75.64 -16.87
N GLY A 450 -24.96 -76.15 -16.13
CA GLY A 450 -24.92 -76.24 -14.67
C GLY A 450 -25.69 -75.15 -13.93
N TYR A 451 -26.24 -74.15 -14.63
CA TYR A 451 -26.94 -73.01 -14.03
C TYR A 451 -28.32 -72.76 -14.64
N LYS A 452 -29.23 -72.14 -13.86
CA LYS A 452 -30.60 -71.75 -14.22
C LYS A 452 -31.03 -70.43 -13.55
N GLY A 453 -32.28 -70.02 -13.82
CA GLY A 453 -32.86 -68.74 -13.38
C GLY A 453 -32.45 -67.57 -14.28
N ASP A 454 -33.19 -66.45 -14.22
CA ASP A 454 -33.04 -65.33 -15.19
C ASP A 454 -31.63 -64.71 -15.20
N LYS A 455 -30.90 -64.80 -14.08
CA LYS A 455 -29.52 -64.31 -13.91
C LYS A 455 -28.45 -65.39 -13.96
N CYS A 456 -28.85 -66.66 -14.08
CA CYS A 456 -27.93 -67.80 -14.14
C CYS A 456 -26.99 -67.94 -12.93
N THR A 457 -27.49 -67.61 -11.75
CA THR A 457 -26.80 -67.72 -10.45
C THR A 457 -27.26 -68.94 -9.63
N GLU A 458 -28.34 -69.61 -10.02
CA GLU A 458 -28.82 -70.82 -9.36
C GLU A 458 -28.20 -72.05 -10.00
N GLU A 459 -27.59 -72.94 -9.21
CA GLU A 459 -27.09 -74.22 -9.71
C GLU A 459 -28.23 -75.18 -10.09
N CYS A 460 -27.95 -76.14 -10.97
CA CYS A 460 -28.91 -77.20 -11.27
C CYS A 460 -29.22 -78.04 -10.02
N THR A 461 -30.50 -78.26 -9.79
CA THR A 461 -31.00 -79.17 -8.77
C THR A 461 -30.64 -80.61 -9.14
N ASN A 462 -30.23 -81.42 -8.16
CA ASN A 462 -29.90 -82.85 -8.34
C ASN A 462 -30.97 -83.56 -9.19
N GLY A 463 -30.52 -84.21 -10.27
CA GLY A 463 -31.39 -84.81 -11.29
C GLY A 463 -31.45 -84.03 -12.60
N THR A 464 -30.85 -82.84 -12.70
CA THR A 464 -30.82 -82.02 -13.92
C THR A 464 -29.42 -81.52 -14.27
N TYR A 465 -29.12 -81.35 -15.57
CA TYR A 465 -27.83 -80.89 -16.07
C TYR A 465 -27.92 -80.07 -17.38
N GLY A 466 -26.80 -79.48 -17.79
CA GLY A 466 -26.64 -78.77 -19.06
C GLY A 466 -27.21 -77.34 -19.04
N ASN A 467 -27.29 -76.71 -20.21
CA ASN A 467 -27.68 -75.29 -20.35
C ASN A 467 -29.09 -75.04 -19.83
N GLY A 468 -29.23 -74.20 -18.81
CA GLY A 468 -30.52 -73.93 -18.17
C GLY A 468 -31.13 -75.15 -17.47
N CYS A 469 -30.33 -76.16 -17.13
CA CYS A 469 -30.76 -77.40 -16.47
C CYS A 469 -31.88 -78.16 -17.21
N LYS A 470 -31.91 -78.07 -18.54
CA LYS A 470 -33.00 -78.62 -19.38
C LYS A 470 -32.93 -80.14 -19.58
N ASN A 471 -31.79 -80.78 -19.30
CA ASN A 471 -31.60 -82.21 -19.46
C ASN A 471 -31.74 -82.91 -18.10
N ASN A 472 -32.34 -84.10 -18.07
CA ASN A 472 -32.44 -84.91 -16.85
C ASN A 472 -31.27 -85.89 -16.75
N CYS A 473 -30.74 -86.11 -15.54
CA CYS A 473 -29.79 -87.19 -15.27
C CYS A 473 -30.37 -88.54 -15.69
N SER A 474 -29.52 -89.46 -16.14
CA SER A 474 -29.97 -90.78 -16.55
C SER A 474 -30.52 -91.60 -15.38
N THR A 475 -31.62 -92.31 -15.60
CA THR A 475 -32.22 -93.21 -14.61
C THR A 475 -31.39 -94.47 -14.38
N THR A 476 -30.40 -94.73 -15.23
CA THR A 476 -29.44 -95.84 -15.16
C THR A 476 -28.11 -95.47 -14.50
N CYS A 477 -27.96 -94.26 -13.95
CA CYS A 477 -26.85 -93.96 -13.03
C CYS A 477 -26.92 -94.89 -11.79
N SER A 478 -25.77 -95.33 -11.27
CA SER A 478 -25.70 -96.18 -10.05
C SER A 478 -26.35 -95.52 -8.83
N VAL A 479 -26.27 -94.19 -8.74
CA VAL A 479 -26.99 -93.39 -7.75
C VAL A 479 -28.02 -92.53 -8.49
N SER A 480 -29.30 -92.72 -8.16
CA SER A 480 -30.40 -91.99 -8.80
C SER A 480 -30.25 -90.47 -8.61
N ASN A 481 -30.53 -89.71 -9.68
CA ASN A 481 -30.45 -88.25 -9.74
C ASN A 481 -29.07 -87.64 -9.38
N HIS A 482 -27.99 -88.41 -9.38
CA HIS A 482 -26.63 -87.94 -9.10
C HIS A 482 -25.76 -88.00 -10.36
N CYS A 483 -25.86 -86.94 -11.16
CA CYS A 483 -24.97 -86.70 -12.29
C CYS A 483 -24.34 -85.31 -12.20
N ASN A 484 -23.23 -85.10 -12.90
CA ASN A 484 -22.52 -83.82 -12.99
C ASN A 484 -23.46 -82.77 -13.62
N ILE A 485 -23.71 -81.66 -12.91
CA ILE A 485 -24.65 -80.62 -13.33
C ILE A 485 -24.26 -79.92 -14.65
N THR A 486 -22.98 -79.91 -15.01
CA THR A 486 -22.48 -79.31 -16.25
C THR A 486 -22.54 -80.31 -17.40
N THR A 487 -22.07 -81.54 -17.20
CA THR A 487 -21.84 -82.51 -18.29
C THR A 487 -22.88 -83.63 -18.41
N GLY A 488 -23.61 -83.94 -17.33
CA GLY A 488 -24.55 -85.06 -17.23
C GLY A 488 -23.93 -86.41 -16.81
N GLU A 489 -22.62 -86.45 -16.58
CA GLU A 489 -21.89 -87.67 -16.23
C GLU A 489 -22.33 -88.29 -14.89
N CYS A 490 -22.64 -89.58 -14.84
CA CYS A 490 -23.05 -90.25 -13.61
C CYS A 490 -21.86 -90.38 -12.63
N LEU A 491 -21.87 -89.59 -11.54
CA LEU A 491 -20.74 -89.47 -10.59
C LEU A 491 -20.45 -90.75 -9.77
N GLY A 492 -21.35 -91.73 -9.80
CA GLY A 492 -21.20 -93.06 -9.19
C GLY A 492 -21.09 -94.21 -10.20
N GLY A 493 -20.83 -93.91 -11.49
CA GLY A 493 -20.85 -94.90 -12.56
C GLY A 493 -22.26 -95.35 -12.98
N CYS A 494 -22.32 -96.49 -13.68
CA CYS A 494 -23.53 -97.01 -14.30
C CYS A 494 -24.10 -98.23 -13.57
N GLN A 495 -25.44 -98.35 -13.55
CA GLN A 495 -26.10 -99.57 -13.10
C GLN A 495 -25.63 -100.79 -13.90
N PRO A 496 -25.55 -101.99 -13.29
CA PRO A 496 -25.12 -103.20 -13.97
C PRO A 496 -25.85 -103.43 -15.29
N GLY A 497 -25.09 -103.68 -16.35
CA GLY A 497 -25.61 -103.84 -17.71
C GLY A 497 -25.65 -102.57 -18.56
N TRP A 498 -25.20 -101.43 -18.03
CA TRP A 498 -25.12 -100.14 -18.73
C TRP A 498 -23.71 -99.56 -18.73
N LYS A 499 -23.40 -98.76 -19.75
CA LYS A 499 -22.13 -98.06 -19.98
C LYS A 499 -22.37 -96.78 -20.80
N GLY A 500 -21.30 -96.05 -21.10
CA GLY A 500 -21.37 -94.75 -21.77
C GLY A 500 -21.37 -93.60 -20.77
N PHE A 501 -21.11 -92.38 -21.27
CA PHE A 501 -20.88 -91.21 -20.42
C PHE A 501 -22.12 -90.80 -19.59
N LEU A 502 -23.32 -91.07 -20.12
CA LEU A 502 -24.60 -90.85 -19.44
C LEU A 502 -25.27 -92.18 -19.04
N CYS A 503 -24.53 -93.30 -19.05
CA CYS A 503 -25.04 -94.65 -18.81
C CYS A 503 -26.21 -95.07 -19.74
N GLU A 504 -26.29 -94.45 -20.92
CA GLU A 504 -27.37 -94.58 -21.88
C GLU A 504 -27.26 -95.81 -22.79
N GLN A 505 -26.08 -96.43 -22.83
CA GLN A 505 -25.77 -97.56 -23.70
C GLN A 505 -25.81 -98.86 -22.89
N LYS A 506 -26.34 -99.93 -23.48
CA LYS A 506 -26.23 -101.27 -22.90
C LYS A 506 -24.80 -101.80 -23.06
N CYS A 507 -24.43 -102.79 -22.25
CA CYS A 507 -23.19 -103.54 -22.48
C CYS A 507 -23.13 -104.14 -23.89
N ASP A 508 -21.92 -104.18 -24.45
CA ASP A 508 -21.68 -104.74 -25.79
C ASP A 508 -21.99 -106.24 -25.85
N ASN A 509 -22.14 -106.72 -27.07
CA ASN A 509 -22.42 -108.12 -27.36
C ASN A 509 -21.29 -109.02 -26.80
N GLY A 510 -21.65 -109.82 -25.79
CA GLY A 510 -20.71 -110.70 -25.09
C GLY A 510 -20.32 -110.22 -23.68
N MET A 511 -20.82 -109.08 -23.20
CA MET A 511 -20.52 -108.54 -21.87
C MET A 511 -21.77 -108.24 -21.02
N TYR A 512 -21.64 -108.36 -19.70
CA TYR A 512 -22.72 -108.13 -18.73
C TYR A 512 -22.20 -107.64 -17.36
N GLY A 513 -23.12 -107.16 -16.52
CA GLY A 513 -22.86 -106.81 -15.13
C GLY A 513 -22.31 -105.38 -14.94
N GLU A 514 -21.79 -105.11 -13.74
CA GLU A 514 -21.18 -103.82 -13.35
C GLU A 514 -19.99 -103.49 -14.25
N ASP A 515 -19.93 -102.24 -14.75
CA ASP A 515 -18.99 -101.74 -15.75
C ASP A 515 -18.86 -102.61 -17.03
N CYS A 516 -19.84 -103.47 -17.31
CA CYS A 516 -19.76 -104.49 -18.35
C CYS A 516 -18.54 -105.42 -18.20
N SER A 517 -18.02 -105.58 -16.99
CA SER A 517 -16.74 -106.25 -16.71
C SER A 517 -16.76 -107.78 -16.86
N ARG A 518 -17.93 -108.41 -17.09
CA ARG A 518 -18.07 -109.87 -17.11
C ARG A 518 -18.44 -110.37 -18.50
N THR A 519 -17.73 -111.36 -19.00
CA THR A 519 -18.02 -111.99 -20.30
C THR A 519 -19.15 -113.01 -20.19
N CYS A 520 -20.04 -113.05 -21.18
CA CYS A 520 -21.06 -114.10 -21.35
C CYS A 520 -20.43 -115.50 -21.43
N GLY A 521 -21.15 -116.53 -20.96
CA GLY A 521 -20.82 -117.93 -21.23
C GLY A 521 -21.29 -118.40 -22.61
N SER A 522 -21.22 -119.71 -22.85
CA SER A 522 -21.48 -120.34 -24.15
C SER A 522 -22.97 -120.46 -24.47
N CYS A 523 -23.65 -119.35 -24.75
CA CYS A 523 -25.06 -119.34 -25.15
C CYS A 523 -25.29 -119.95 -26.56
N ILE A 524 -26.47 -120.54 -26.80
CA ILE A 524 -26.85 -121.09 -28.12
C ILE A 524 -26.79 -120.01 -29.23
N ASN A 525 -26.36 -120.41 -30.43
CA ASN A 525 -26.26 -119.58 -31.65
C ASN A 525 -25.44 -118.29 -31.51
N ASN A 526 -24.59 -118.18 -30.48
CA ASN A 526 -23.81 -116.99 -30.15
C ASN A 526 -24.68 -115.73 -29.87
N ILE A 527 -25.97 -115.93 -29.52
CA ILE A 527 -26.89 -114.86 -29.16
C ILE A 527 -26.59 -114.43 -27.72
N GLN A 528 -26.51 -113.11 -27.49
CA GLN A 528 -26.05 -112.50 -26.24
C GLN A 528 -26.71 -113.06 -24.97
N CYS A 529 -25.91 -113.19 -23.92
CA CYS A 529 -26.46 -113.28 -22.56
C CYS A 529 -27.11 -111.95 -22.14
N HIS A 530 -28.04 -112.01 -21.19
CA HIS A 530 -28.78 -110.84 -20.73
C HIS A 530 -27.85 -109.84 -20.01
N HIS A 531 -27.75 -108.61 -20.53
CA HIS A 531 -26.72 -107.62 -20.19
C HIS A 531 -26.59 -107.26 -18.70
N ILE A 532 -27.64 -107.43 -17.88
CA ILE A 532 -27.58 -107.11 -16.44
C ILE A 532 -26.97 -108.26 -15.61
N ASN A 533 -27.38 -109.51 -15.88
CA ASN A 533 -27.15 -110.65 -14.97
C ASN A 533 -26.41 -111.83 -15.63
N GLY A 534 -26.25 -111.83 -16.95
CA GLY A 534 -25.45 -112.79 -17.70
C GLY A 534 -26.13 -114.13 -18.01
N SER A 535 -27.47 -114.23 -17.91
CA SER A 535 -28.18 -115.46 -18.25
C SER A 535 -28.36 -115.65 -19.76
N CYS A 536 -28.23 -116.89 -20.24
CA CYS A 536 -28.47 -117.25 -21.63
C CYS A 536 -29.97 -117.56 -21.83
N LEU A 537 -30.76 -116.59 -22.29
CA LEU A 537 -32.22 -116.67 -22.37
C LEU A 537 -32.77 -117.80 -23.28
N GLN A 538 -31.94 -118.37 -24.15
CA GLN A 538 -32.28 -119.49 -25.05
C GLN A 538 -31.57 -120.82 -24.68
N GLY A 539 -30.87 -120.88 -23.55
CA GLY A 539 -30.12 -122.07 -23.11
C GLY A 539 -28.67 -122.14 -23.65
N CYS A 540 -28.05 -123.31 -23.44
CA CYS A 540 -26.60 -123.50 -23.56
C CYS A 540 -26.16 -124.23 -24.83
N GLY A 541 -25.04 -123.78 -25.39
CA GLY A 541 -24.37 -124.43 -26.51
C GLY A 541 -23.89 -125.85 -26.15
N PRO A 542 -23.62 -126.70 -27.16
CA PRO A 542 -23.25 -128.10 -26.94
C PRO A 542 -22.07 -128.25 -25.97
N GLY A 543 -22.26 -129.08 -24.94
CA GLY A 543 -21.28 -129.33 -23.89
C GLY A 543 -21.37 -128.46 -22.65
N TYR A 544 -22.22 -127.40 -22.64
CA TYR A 544 -22.35 -126.47 -21.51
C TYR A 544 -23.71 -126.58 -20.78
N GLN A 545 -23.75 -126.25 -19.49
CA GLN A 545 -24.96 -126.25 -18.66
C GLN A 545 -25.04 -125.06 -17.67
N GLY A 546 -26.19 -124.91 -17.00
CA GLY A 546 -26.50 -123.85 -16.03
C GLY A 546 -26.97 -122.54 -16.66
N ASP A 547 -27.66 -121.68 -15.91
CA ASP A 547 -28.34 -120.47 -16.45
C ASP A 547 -27.44 -119.49 -17.22
N LYS A 548 -26.12 -119.55 -17.01
CA LYS A 548 -25.11 -118.73 -17.70
C LYS A 548 -24.19 -119.52 -18.63
N CYS A 549 -24.41 -120.82 -18.77
CA CYS A 549 -23.71 -121.70 -19.71
C CYS A 549 -22.17 -121.66 -19.58
N THR A 550 -21.68 -121.78 -18.33
CA THR A 550 -20.25 -121.75 -17.98
C THR A 550 -19.73 -123.08 -17.43
N GLU A 551 -20.60 -124.01 -17.08
CA GLU A 551 -20.24 -125.35 -16.58
C GLU A 551 -20.19 -126.35 -17.74
N VAL A 552 -19.28 -127.34 -17.69
CA VAL A 552 -19.04 -128.31 -18.78
C VAL A 552 -19.48 -129.73 -18.41
N THR A 553 -20.09 -130.48 -19.32
CA THR A 553 -20.63 -131.82 -19.03
C THR A 553 -19.59 -132.95 -19.09
N SER A 554 -19.71 -133.92 -18.17
CA SER A 554 -18.63 -134.79 -17.70
C SER A 554 -18.25 -136.01 -18.58
N LEU A 555 -18.48 -135.95 -19.90
CA LEU A 555 -18.14 -137.04 -20.84
C LEU A 555 -16.89 -136.78 -21.70
N TRP A 556 -16.28 -135.58 -21.63
CA TRP A 556 -15.09 -135.22 -22.42
C TRP A 556 -13.82 -135.09 -21.55
N ALA A 557 -13.61 -136.07 -20.67
CA ALA A 557 -12.53 -136.05 -19.67
C ALA A 557 -11.49 -137.19 -19.84
N LYS A 558 -10.84 -137.30 -21.01
CA LYS A 558 -9.54 -138.01 -21.22
C LYS A 558 -9.06 -137.93 -22.69
N GLN A 559 -7.96 -137.21 -22.96
CA GLN A 559 -6.88 -137.50 -23.95
C GLN A 559 -5.87 -136.32 -23.98
N GLN A 560 -4.54 -136.58 -24.00
CA GLN A 560 -3.40 -135.63 -24.26
C GLN A 560 -3.32 -134.32 -23.43
N SER A 561 -2.32 -133.96 -22.59
CA SER A 561 -0.92 -134.34 -22.33
C SER A 561 0.19 -133.72 -23.22
N CYS A 562 0.99 -132.83 -22.60
CA CYS A 562 2.31 -132.28 -22.99
C CYS A 562 2.35 -131.30 -24.21
N GLU A 563 3.19 -130.25 -24.24
CA GLU A 563 4.54 -130.06 -23.64
C GLU A 563 4.76 -128.80 -22.75
N ASN A 564 5.99 -128.73 -22.20
CA ASN A 564 6.63 -127.72 -21.32
C ASN A 564 6.85 -126.34 -22.02
N SER A 565 7.38 -125.25 -21.41
CA SER A 565 8.24 -125.13 -20.22
C SER A 565 8.33 -123.70 -19.62
N ILE A 566 8.46 -123.62 -18.28
CA ILE A 566 9.32 -122.71 -17.47
C ILE A 566 9.19 -121.16 -17.63
N TYR A 567 8.71 -120.47 -16.59
CA TYR A 567 9.55 -119.63 -15.68
C TYR A 567 8.77 -119.17 -14.41
N ILE A 568 9.49 -118.67 -13.41
CA ILE A 568 9.10 -118.58 -11.98
C ILE A 568 9.03 -117.11 -11.49
N SER A 569 8.39 -116.92 -10.33
CA SER A 569 8.34 -115.73 -9.44
C SER A 569 7.23 -114.71 -9.78
N ALA A 570 6.29 -114.35 -8.90
CA ALA A 570 6.33 -114.03 -7.45
C ALA A 570 7.02 -112.69 -7.15
N GLY A 571 6.26 -111.69 -6.69
CA GLY A 571 6.81 -110.35 -6.47
C GLY A 571 5.81 -109.25 -6.12
N VAL A 572 4.87 -109.49 -5.21
CA VAL A 572 4.24 -108.38 -4.46
C VAL A 572 5.33 -107.67 -3.64
N SER A 573 5.15 -106.37 -3.38
CA SER A 573 5.98 -105.48 -2.52
C SER A 573 7.20 -104.78 -3.14
N ALA A 574 6.94 -103.81 -4.03
CA ALA A 574 7.92 -102.79 -4.46
C ALA A 574 7.58 -101.34 -4.02
N THR A 575 6.50 -101.12 -3.25
CA THR A 575 6.09 -99.79 -2.76
C THR A 575 6.73 -99.39 -1.42
N ILE A 576 7.27 -100.35 -0.66
CA ILE A 576 7.86 -100.10 0.67
C ILE A 576 9.30 -99.54 0.59
N VAL A 577 10.03 -99.80 -0.50
CA VAL A 577 11.44 -99.37 -0.63
C VAL A 577 11.56 -97.87 -0.96
N ILE A 578 10.68 -97.32 -1.81
CA ILE A 578 10.78 -95.92 -2.25
C ILE A 578 10.50 -94.94 -1.10
N VAL A 579 9.47 -95.21 -0.28
CA VAL A 579 9.16 -94.40 0.92
C VAL A 579 10.33 -94.42 1.93
N GLY A 580 11.00 -95.58 2.07
CA GLY A 580 12.21 -95.71 2.89
C GLY A 580 13.41 -94.88 2.39
N THR A 581 13.60 -94.77 1.07
CA THR A 581 14.70 -93.94 0.51
C THR A 581 14.48 -92.44 0.72
N ILE A 582 13.23 -91.95 0.58
CA ILE A 582 12.90 -90.53 0.74
C ILE A 582 13.05 -90.10 2.22
N LEU A 583 12.62 -90.93 3.18
CA LEU A 583 12.81 -90.66 4.61
C LEU A 583 14.30 -90.64 5.01
N ASN A 584 15.13 -91.52 4.47
CA ASN A 584 16.57 -91.53 4.74
C ASN A 584 17.30 -90.30 4.16
N LEU A 585 16.91 -89.82 2.97
CA LEU A 585 17.45 -88.58 2.39
C LEU A 585 17.13 -87.34 3.24
N LEU A 586 15.94 -87.27 3.84
CA LEU A 586 15.55 -86.19 4.75
C LEU A 586 16.31 -86.24 6.09
N ILE A 587 16.63 -87.43 6.60
CA ILE A 587 17.47 -87.61 7.80
C ILE A 587 18.93 -87.23 7.50
N TRP A 588 19.47 -87.61 6.34
CA TRP A 588 20.82 -87.24 5.90
C TRP A 588 20.99 -85.71 5.80
N LYS A 589 20.03 -85.02 5.18
CA LYS A 589 20.05 -83.55 5.05
C LYS A 589 19.98 -82.82 6.40
N ARG A 590 19.29 -83.38 7.40
CA ARG A 590 19.26 -82.84 8.78
C ARG A 590 20.56 -83.03 9.57
N LYS A 591 21.43 -83.97 9.20
CA LYS A 591 22.71 -84.21 9.88
C LYS A 591 23.85 -83.27 9.42
N HIS A 592 23.75 -82.70 8.22
CA HIS A 592 24.84 -81.93 7.61
C HIS A 592 24.83 -80.41 7.93
N GLN A 593 24.07 -79.98 8.94
CA GLN A 593 23.86 -78.55 9.25
C GLN A 593 24.46 -78.04 10.57
N LYS A 594 25.39 -78.78 11.20
CA LYS A 594 26.09 -78.33 12.41
C LYS A 594 27.59 -78.65 12.39
N LEU A 595 28.40 -77.71 11.90
CA LEU A 595 29.74 -77.34 12.42
C LEU A 595 30.38 -76.16 11.63
N LYS A 596 29.85 -74.93 11.81
CA LYS A 596 30.63 -73.67 11.75
C LYS A 596 29.86 -72.48 12.37
N ASN A 597 29.97 -72.42 13.69
CA ASN A 597 29.89 -71.31 14.66
C ASN A 597 29.50 -69.87 14.20
N ASN A 598 28.36 -69.35 14.73
CA ASN A 598 28.22 -68.38 15.85
C ASN A 598 29.37 -67.37 16.20
N PRO A 599 29.16 -66.29 17.01
CA PRO A 599 27.90 -65.63 17.48
C PRO A 599 27.91 -64.07 17.58
N LYS A 600 26.72 -63.46 17.86
CA LYS A 600 26.39 -62.50 18.98
C LYS A 600 25.04 -61.80 18.69
N ASN A 601 23.95 -62.03 19.44
CA ASN A 601 23.54 -61.44 20.76
C ASN A 601 22.85 -60.05 20.61
N ILE A 602 21.75 -59.67 21.29
CA ILE A 602 21.03 -60.26 22.45
C ILE A 602 19.58 -59.66 22.63
N THR A 603 18.56 -60.50 22.93
CA THR A 603 17.30 -60.34 23.78
C THR A 603 16.47 -59.02 23.87
N LYS A 604 15.15 -58.93 24.22
CA LYS A 604 14.00 -59.85 24.58
C LYS A 604 12.67 -59.02 24.67
N SER A 605 11.47 -59.50 24.25
CA SER A 605 10.33 -60.13 25.03
C SER A 605 9.79 -59.30 26.22
N HIS A 606 8.50 -59.19 26.63
CA HIS A 606 7.25 -60.00 26.62
C HIS A 606 6.03 -59.07 27.04
N VAL A 607 4.73 -59.41 27.13
CA VAL A 607 3.75 -60.32 26.45
C VAL A 607 2.33 -60.21 27.13
N LEU A 608 1.21 -60.58 26.46
CA LEU A 608 -0.16 -60.89 27.01
C LEU A 608 -1.02 -59.71 27.59
N ASP A 609 -2.38 -59.70 27.64
CA ASP A 609 -3.47 -60.59 27.12
C ASP A 609 -4.82 -59.82 26.88
N LYS A 610 -5.75 -60.44 26.14
CA LYS A 610 -7.26 -60.43 26.22
C LYS A 610 -8.17 -59.18 26.35
N GLN A 611 -9.02 -59.04 25.31
CA GLN A 611 -10.50 -59.16 25.27
C GLN A 611 -11.51 -58.11 25.83
N GLU A 612 -12.42 -57.74 24.90
CA GLU A 612 -13.88 -57.54 24.99
C GLU A 612 -14.56 -56.20 25.40
N LYS A 613 -15.40 -55.74 24.44
CA LYS A 613 -16.81 -55.26 24.55
C LYS A 613 -17.19 -53.78 24.83
N THR A 614 -18.20 -53.40 24.03
CA THR A 614 -19.30 -52.41 24.24
C THR A 614 -19.16 -50.93 23.85
N ILE A 615 -20.20 -50.48 23.15
CA ILE A 615 -20.65 -49.13 22.70
C ILE A 615 -21.77 -48.72 23.71
N PRO A 616 -21.98 -47.44 24.16
CA PRO A 616 -22.51 -46.36 23.30
C PRO A 616 -22.15 -44.88 23.65
N SER A 617 -22.80 -43.99 22.88
CA SER A 617 -22.88 -42.50 22.87
C SER A 617 -22.97 -41.79 24.24
N THR A 618 -22.67 -40.49 24.39
CA THR A 618 -23.48 -39.32 23.92
C THR A 618 -22.79 -37.93 23.99
N TYR A 619 -23.24 -37.03 23.11
CA TYR A 619 -23.46 -35.54 23.16
C TYR A 619 -22.70 -34.56 24.09
N ALA A 620 -22.65 -33.30 23.57
CA ALA A 620 -22.64 -31.99 24.25
C ALA A 620 -21.30 -31.50 24.87
N GLU A 621 -20.97 -30.20 24.92
CA GLU A 621 -21.33 -28.98 24.13
C GLU A 621 -20.41 -27.82 24.62
N LEU A 622 -20.11 -26.81 23.79
CA LEU A 622 -19.57 -25.46 24.15
C LEU A 622 -18.22 -25.42 24.94
N GLY A 623 -17.36 -24.39 24.87
CA GLY A 623 -17.31 -23.14 24.11
C GLY A 623 -16.10 -22.29 24.59
N ASP A 624 -15.71 -21.27 23.81
CA ASP A 624 -14.88 -20.08 24.16
C ASP A 624 -13.37 -20.28 24.54
N ILE A 625 -12.41 -19.75 23.74
CA ILE A 625 -11.82 -18.38 23.71
C ILE A 625 -10.83 -18.18 24.90
N ASP A 626 -9.52 -17.96 24.73
CA ASP A 626 -8.86 -16.77 24.14
C ASP A 626 -7.31 -16.89 24.07
N LYS A 627 -6.65 -15.97 23.33
CA LYS A 627 -5.24 -15.48 23.50
C LYS A 627 -4.07 -16.51 23.35
N GLN A 628 -2.81 -16.14 23.03
CA GLN A 628 -2.12 -14.84 23.09
C GLN A 628 -0.94 -14.75 22.07
N HIS A 629 -0.85 -13.62 21.32
CA HIS A 629 0.33 -12.81 20.93
C HIS A 629 1.74 -13.36 20.55
N THR A 630 2.23 -12.80 19.41
CA THR A 630 3.55 -12.15 19.13
C THR A 630 4.91 -12.84 19.34
N TYR A 631 5.81 -12.61 18.37
CA TYR A 631 7.21 -12.23 18.63
C TYR A 631 7.75 -11.24 17.57
N ASP A 632 8.76 -10.46 17.95
CA ASP A 632 9.30 -9.28 17.25
C ASP A 632 10.28 -9.56 16.09
N ALA A 633 10.57 -8.51 15.31
CA ALA A 633 11.95 -8.18 14.91
C ALA A 633 12.09 -6.72 14.43
N ILE A 634 13.03 -5.97 15.02
CA ILE A 634 13.58 -4.67 14.57
C ILE A 634 15.03 -4.90 14.17
N HIS A 635 15.59 -4.19 13.17
CA HIS A 635 17.00 -3.73 13.21
C HIS A 635 17.33 -2.58 12.23
N HIS A 636 18.37 -1.82 12.59
CA HIS A 636 18.83 -0.53 12.03
C HIS A 636 19.87 -0.61 10.88
N TYR A 637 20.19 0.59 10.35
CA TYR A 637 21.49 1.18 9.89
C TYR A 637 21.35 1.77 8.46
N SER A 638 21.97 2.87 8.01
CA SER A 638 22.54 4.13 8.56
C SER A 638 23.27 4.86 7.40
N GLU A 639 23.28 6.20 7.39
CA GLU A 639 24.30 7.10 6.80
C GLU A 639 24.78 7.01 5.32
N ALA A 640 24.81 8.17 4.63
CA ALA A 640 26.04 8.75 4.06
C ALA A 640 25.85 10.22 3.60
N ASN A 641 26.86 11.07 3.84
CA ASN A 641 27.04 12.41 3.24
C ASN A 641 28.29 12.40 2.35
N TYR A 642 28.33 13.11 1.22
CA TYR A 642 29.39 14.09 0.89
C TYR A 642 29.17 14.83 -0.46
N SER A 643 29.42 16.14 -0.42
CA SER A 643 29.66 17.15 -1.48
C SER A 643 29.63 16.79 -2.99
N LYS A 644 28.99 17.68 -3.78
CA LYS A 644 29.73 18.57 -4.69
C LYS A 644 29.00 19.89 -4.93
#